data_AF-A0A9E3QLU4-F1
#
_entry.id   AF-A0A9E3QLU4-F1
#
_cell.length_a   1.000
_cell.length_b   1.000
_cell.length_c   1.000
_cell.angle_alpha   90.00
_cell.angle_beta   90.00
_cell.angle_gamma   90.00
#
_symmetry.space_group_name_H-M   'P 1'
#
loop_
_entity.id
_entity.type
_entity.pdbx_description
1 polymer ?
#
loop_
_entity_poly.entity_id
_entity_poly.type
_entity_poly.pdbx_seq_one_letter_code
_entity_poly.pdbx_strand_id
1 'polypeptide(L)'
;GGYVDFIRRTHPEAPIPGVYLAEGLFRDAENLRRQMGDSAFFSVLGEGQGSGGGWGELEAGWDAARFEAAMVAPPGSEERSQLISALISKFFGSYDTQAGARGEAFLSLDKGLSVLSKHAADLGYDGLILFLDELVLWLASHAADLKFIHQEGQKLAKLVEAQTPDRPIPIISFVARQRDLSDLIGDSVPGADRLNFSDALKHWEGRFHKITLEDRNLPAIAEKRVLKTKGEAARQELDAAFEQTRSIRESVMNVLLTREGDRAMFRKVYPFSPALVQTLIAVSSVLQRERTALKVMMQLLVDHRETLKVGDIVPVGDLFDVVAHGDEAFSQEMAIHFDNAKRLYHQKLLPVLEKQHGRREDLEQLPYDDPRRAAFRNDNRLVKTLLLAALVPEVESLRSLTAERLAALNHGTIRTPIPGKEGQEVLRRCRTWAASVGEIRIGEEANPTISVQLSGVDTESIIKQAEREDNQGNRIRRVRQMLFEQLGVKGEGEIEQFYELNWRNTKRSCVVLFKNIRELSDSSLENTSTDWKLIIDFPFDEPGHGPKDDLSKLQAFRESHPAGARTLCWVPAFFSHDAQKDLGLLVILEHILTGERFGQYANQLSPQDRPAARSLLENQRSILRQRVQGHLDAAYGLEALIPGSLDTVHDIELGERFVSLWPGFEPKPPVAANLAGAMNHLVSQALEHDYPAAPAFEAEIKTSNLKKVLEVVSEAARAQDGRVPVDKSLRALVRSIANPLKLGEMGLDATHFVLGHHWRTHFTRKATETGAAMEVRQLRRWINEPKPMGLPKEAEHLVILTFAQQTNRSFFIHGAPFEATLTNVPDLCELREQKLPGEAAWATAVQRAGSIFGVAISPLLNAANVVSLTSQVKKRTTEAKSNCQSYCQKLRDHFERLGLDPASADRMRTAVATLQLLERIQQGPEDSLVETLASAAIATSEAAMGECVSNSGPLTGVLDATNWELFESVAQLGDERRTAAEAILASVAETLRCDEHARVLGPALKELQSKALRLITANQPRPEPTPEPPVIQPKPPAAQPGRRLIDQGTEDFAAVADAKAKLEQLAQQATNGRQVRLTIAWRIEEETQS
;
A
#
# COMPACT_ATOMS: atom_id res chain seq x y z
N GLY A 1 66.43 -10.06 35.47
CA GLY A 1 65.23 -10.86 35.12
C GLY A 1 64.39 -10.97 36.37
N GLY A 2 63.06 -10.91 36.27
CA GLY A 2 62.17 -10.53 37.39
C GLY A 2 62.42 -11.24 38.73
N TYR A 3 62.71 -12.54 38.73
CA TYR A 3 63.03 -13.27 39.96
C TYR A 3 64.39 -12.86 40.57
N VAL A 4 65.45 -12.76 39.76
CA VAL A 4 66.79 -12.34 40.21
C VAL A 4 66.75 -10.92 40.78
N ASP A 5 66.00 -10.02 40.13
CA ASP A 5 65.86 -8.64 40.56
C ASP A 5 65.08 -8.54 41.90
N PHE A 6 64.06 -9.40 42.07
CA PHE A 6 63.32 -9.53 43.33
C PHE A 6 64.19 -10.06 44.48
N ILE A 7 64.98 -11.10 44.25
CA ILE A 7 65.91 -11.65 45.26
C ILE A 7 66.93 -10.59 45.66
N ARG A 8 67.54 -9.87 44.71
CA ARG A 8 68.48 -8.77 45.02
C ARG A 8 67.87 -7.68 45.90
N ARG A 9 66.60 -7.35 45.69
CA ARG A 9 65.91 -6.32 46.48
C ARG A 9 65.52 -6.79 47.88
N THR A 10 65.17 -8.07 48.02
CA THR A 10 64.47 -8.58 49.22
C THR A 10 65.37 -9.45 50.09
N HIS A 11 66.37 -10.09 49.49
CA HIS A 11 67.38 -10.96 50.11
C HIS A 11 68.78 -10.59 49.56
N PRO A 12 69.30 -9.40 49.86
CA PRO A 12 70.55 -8.89 49.26
C PRO A 12 71.80 -9.71 49.60
N GLU A 13 71.79 -10.43 50.73
CA GLU A 13 72.89 -11.28 51.20
C GLU A 13 72.78 -12.75 50.70
N ALA A 14 71.69 -13.10 50.01
CA ALA A 14 71.52 -14.44 49.45
C ALA A 14 72.29 -14.56 48.13
N PRO A 15 72.89 -15.74 47.84
CA PRO A 15 73.49 -15.99 46.54
C PRO A 15 72.43 -15.86 45.44
N ILE A 16 72.81 -15.46 44.23
CA ILE A 16 71.86 -15.37 43.10
C ILE A 16 71.69 -16.76 42.49
N PRO A 17 70.48 -17.17 42.05
CA PRO A 17 70.30 -18.44 41.37
C PRO A 17 71.13 -18.50 40.07
N GLY A 18 71.86 -19.59 39.86
CA GLY A 18 72.70 -19.82 38.67
C GLY A 18 71.91 -20.13 37.40
N VAL A 19 71.05 -19.21 36.95
CA VAL A 19 70.23 -19.37 35.72
C VAL A 19 70.96 -18.94 34.44
N TYR A 20 72.11 -18.29 34.58
CA TYR A 20 72.98 -17.86 33.49
C TYR A 20 74.06 -18.92 33.23
N LEU A 21 74.30 -19.28 31.97
CA LEU A 21 75.39 -20.22 31.60
C LEU A 21 76.77 -19.67 31.99
N ALA A 22 76.91 -18.34 32.05
CA ALA A 22 78.11 -17.64 32.48
C ALA A 22 78.59 -18.00 33.90
N GLU A 23 77.70 -18.40 34.81
CA GLU A 23 78.07 -18.76 36.20
C GLU A 23 78.77 -20.12 36.29
N GLY A 24 78.48 -21.03 35.35
CA GLY A 24 79.27 -22.26 35.19
C GLY A 24 80.66 -21.93 34.62
N LEU A 25 80.68 -21.08 33.60
CA LEU A 25 81.89 -20.63 32.91
C LEU A 25 82.87 -19.92 33.86
N PHE A 26 82.39 -19.06 34.77
CA PHE A 26 83.24 -18.38 35.76
C PHE A 26 83.84 -19.33 36.79
N ARG A 27 83.08 -20.34 37.22
CA ARG A 27 83.59 -21.36 38.15
C ARG A 27 84.67 -22.23 37.51
N ASP A 28 84.47 -22.59 36.26
CA ASP A 28 85.46 -23.33 35.47
C ASP A 28 86.68 -22.46 35.20
N ALA A 29 86.49 -21.16 34.94
CA ALA A 29 87.58 -20.18 34.80
C ALA A 29 88.38 -19.98 36.10
N GLU A 30 87.74 -19.92 37.27
CA GLU A 30 88.44 -19.88 38.57
C GLU A 30 89.24 -21.17 38.82
N ASN A 31 88.68 -22.32 38.48
CA ASN A 31 89.39 -23.60 38.59
C ASN A 31 90.59 -23.65 37.64
N LEU A 32 90.46 -23.15 36.41
CA LEU A 32 91.56 -23.04 35.45
C LEU A 32 92.63 -22.06 35.95
N ARG A 33 92.23 -20.90 36.48
CA ARG A 33 93.12 -19.90 37.10
C ARG A 33 93.93 -20.52 38.24
N ARG A 34 93.29 -21.31 39.11
CA ARG A 34 93.97 -22.05 40.20
C ARG A 34 94.94 -23.12 39.70
N GLN A 35 94.63 -23.79 38.58
CA GLN A 35 95.48 -24.85 38.02
C GLN A 35 96.66 -24.29 37.21
N MET A 36 96.47 -23.19 36.47
CA MET A 36 97.48 -22.59 35.60
C MET A 36 98.36 -21.54 36.30
N GLY A 37 97.87 -20.96 37.40
CA GLY A 37 98.47 -19.81 38.08
C GLY A 37 98.15 -18.48 37.38
N ASP A 38 98.05 -17.40 38.17
CA ASP A 38 97.55 -16.09 37.73
C ASP A 38 98.27 -15.54 36.50
N SER A 39 99.61 -15.60 36.46
CA SER A 39 100.38 -15.03 35.35
C SER A 39 100.12 -15.72 34.01
N ALA A 40 99.94 -17.04 34.01
CA ALA A 40 99.71 -17.79 32.77
C ALA A 40 98.26 -17.68 32.30
N PHE A 41 97.32 -17.72 33.25
CA PHE A 41 95.89 -17.58 32.97
C PHE A 41 95.55 -16.23 32.33
N PHE A 42 96.01 -15.12 32.91
CA PHE A 42 95.73 -13.78 32.39
C PHE A 42 96.46 -13.45 31.10
N SER A 43 97.64 -14.04 30.87
CA SER A 43 98.34 -13.93 29.58
C SER A 43 97.51 -14.53 28.44
N VAL A 44 96.94 -15.73 28.64
CA VAL A 44 96.10 -16.39 27.63
C VAL A 44 94.73 -15.71 27.50
N LEU A 45 94.16 -15.20 28.61
CA LEU A 45 92.90 -14.47 28.57
C LEU A 45 93.00 -13.13 27.82
N GLY A 46 94.17 -12.47 27.89
CA GLY A 46 94.48 -11.23 27.17
C GLY A 46 95.06 -11.41 25.77
N GLU A 47 95.38 -12.65 25.35
CA GLU A 47 95.96 -12.94 24.04
C GLU A 47 94.97 -12.59 22.91
N GLY A 48 95.27 -11.56 22.13
CA GLY A 48 94.41 -11.09 21.03
C GLY A 48 93.82 -9.68 21.21
N GLN A 49 94.01 -9.03 22.36
CA GLN A 49 93.73 -7.59 22.56
C GLN A 49 94.87 -6.70 22.01
N GLY A 50 95.40 -7.05 20.82
CA GLY A 50 96.54 -6.37 20.19
C GLY A 50 96.14 -5.56 18.95
N SER A 51 96.27 -4.23 19.05
CA SER A 51 96.45 -3.23 17.99
C SER A 51 95.49 -3.22 16.78
N GLY A 52 94.26 -2.73 16.97
CA GLY A 52 93.40 -2.25 15.88
C GLY A 52 92.76 -0.91 16.28
N GLY A 53 93.27 0.21 15.73
CA GLY A 53 92.90 1.56 16.16
C GLY A 53 91.47 1.98 15.80
N GLY A 54 90.75 2.52 16.79
CA GLY A 54 89.44 3.15 16.59
C GLY A 54 88.73 3.57 17.89
N TRP A 55 89.14 4.71 18.46
CA TRP A 55 88.42 5.61 19.38
C TRP A 55 87.64 5.05 20.59
N GLY A 56 88.24 5.21 21.80
CA GLY A 56 87.57 5.16 23.11
C GLY A 56 88.52 4.65 24.21
N GLU A 57 88.67 5.37 25.32
CA GLU A 57 89.71 5.19 26.34
C GLU A 57 89.67 3.84 27.12
N LEU A 58 90.86 3.26 27.37
CA LEU A 58 91.18 2.19 28.36
C LEU A 58 90.51 0.80 28.20
N GLU A 59 90.98 -0.04 27.26
CA GLU A 59 90.95 -1.50 27.49
C GLU A 59 92.28 -1.96 28.09
N ALA A 60 92.41 -1.85 29.43
CA ALA A 60 93.49 -2.51 30.17
C ALA A 60 93.38 -4.04 29.97
N GLY A 61 94.49 -4.76 29.76
CA GLY A 61 94.44 -6.23 29.66
C GLY A 61 93.82 -6.87 30.91
N TRP A 62 93.30 -8.09 30.79
CA TRP A 62 92.72 -8.81 31.93
C TRP A 62 93.77 -9.03 33.03
N ASP A 63 93.50 -8.54 34.23
CA ASP A 63 94.27 -8.81 35.45
C ASP A 63 93.37 -9.38 36.56
N ALA A 64 93.97 -9.79 37.68
CA ALA A 64 93.25 -10.38 38.80
C ALA A 64 92.11 -9.49 39.33
N ALA A 65 92.36 -8.18 39.42
CA ALA A 65 91.40 -7.22 39.97
C ALA A 65 90.21 -6.99 39.03
N ARG A 66 90.46 -6.80 37.72
CA ARG A 66 89.42 -6.62 36.70
C ARG A 66 88.62 -7.90 36.50
N PHE A 67 89.28 -9.07 36.56
CA PHE A 67 88.62 -10.37 36.47
C PHE A 67 87.67 -10.61 37.66
N GLU A 68 88.11 -10.36 38.89
CA GLU A 68 87.28 -10.50 40.09
C GLU A 68 86.14 -9.47 40.09
N ALA A 69 86.40 -8.22 39.70
CA ALA A 69 85.37 -7.21 39.55
C ALA A 69 84.32 -7.60 38.50
N ALA A 70 84.75 -8.14 37.35
CA ALA A 70 83.85 -8.58 36.28
C ALA A 70 83.06 -9.85 36.62
N MET A 71 83.59 -10.74 37.46
CA MET A 71 82.86 -11.92 37.95
C MET A 71 81.69 -11.55 38.85
N VAL A 72 81.87 -10.55 39.72
CA VAL A 72 80.85 -10.11 40.68
C VAL A 72 79.96 -9.00 40.10
N ALA A 73 80.32 -8.45 38.94
CA ALA A 73 79.53 -7.45 38.24
C ALA A 73 78.12 -7.99 37.88
N PRO A 74 77.10 -7.12 37.82
CA PRO A 74 75.73 -7.55 37.56
C PRO A 74 75.56 -8.10 36.13
N PRO A 75 74.62 -9.05 35.91
CA PRO A 75 74.25 -9.54 34.59
C PRO A 75 73.96 -8.42 33.59
N GLY A 76 74.53 -8.52 32.40
CA GLY A 76 74.39 -7.50 31.34
C GLY A 76 75.26 -6.25 31.52
N SER A 77 76.10 -6.18 32.56
CA SER A 77 77.17 -5.17 32.61
C SER A 77 78.19 -5.39 31.50
N GLU A 78 78.81 -4.30 31.06
CA GLU A 78 79.73 -4.31 29.94
C GLU A 78 80.99 -5.11 30.29
N GLU A 79 81.57 -4.90 31.47
CA GLU A 79 82.74 -5.62 31.96
C GLU A 79 82.50 -7.14 32.07
N ARG A 80 81.32 -7.55 32.54
CA ARG A 80 80.95 -8.97 32.66
C ARG A 80 80.78 -9.62 31.29
N SER A 81 80.16 -8.91 30.35
CA SER A 81 79.97 -9.39 28.98
C SER A 81 81.31 -9.54 28.25
N GLN A 82 82.22 -8.59 28.45
CA GLN A 82 83.60 -8.66 27.95
C GLN A 82 84.35 -9.87 28.53
N LEU A 83 84.20 -10.16 29.82
CA LEU A 83 84.83 -11.33 30.45
C LEU A 83 84.32 -12.64 29.86
N ILE A 84 83.00 -12.78 29.72
CA ILE A 84 82.37 -13.97 29.14
C ILE A 84 82.86 -14.20 27.71
N SER A 85 82.90 -13.14 26.91
CA SER A 85 83.41 -13.18 25.53
C SER A 85 84.87 -13.64 25.47
N ALA A 86 85.74 -13.09 26.32
CA ALA A 86 87.15 -13.47 26.39
C ALA A 86 87.34 -14.93 26.82
N LEU A 87 86.60 -15.40 27.82
CA LEU A 87 86.66 -16.77 28.32
C LEU A 87 86.17 -17.80 27.28
N ILE A 88 85.06 -17.52 26.59
CA ILE A 88 84.55 -18.39 25.51
C ILE A 88 85.56 -18.45 24.35
N SER A 89 86.10 -17.30 23.95
CA SER A 89 87.06 -17.22 22.84
C SER A 89 88.37 -17.97 23.11
N LYS A 90 88.88 -17.94 24.35
CA LYS A 90 90.24 -18.40 24.66
C LYS A 90 90.31 -19.77 25.34
N PHE A 91 89.35 -20.09 26.21
CA PHE A 91 89.39 -21.30 27.02
C PHE A 91 88.25 -22.28 26.72
N PHE A 92 87.12 -21.81 26.20
CA PHE A 92 85.89 -22.61 26.10
C PHE A 92 85.24 -22.55 24.71
N GLY A 93 86.04 -22.70 23.65
CA GLY A 93 85.58 -22.56 22.24
C GLY A 93 84.46 -23.52 21.80
N SER A 94 84.19 -24.61 22.54
CA SER A 94 83.06 -25.50 22.27
C SER A 94 81.68 -24.88 22.61
N TYR A 95 81.65 -23.77 23.35
CA TYR A 95 80.42 -23.06 23.73
C TYR A 95 79.89 -22.08 22.66
N ASP A 96 80.65 -21.87 21.57
CA ASP A 96 80.36 -20.89 20.52
C ASP A 96 79.09 -21.22 19.69
N THR A 97 78.66 -22.48 19.68
CA THR A 97 77.53 -22.95 18.84
C THR A 97 76.12 -22.67 19.41
N GLN A 98 76.00 -22.08 20.60
CA GLN A 98 74.69 -21.80 21.25
C GLN A 98 74.46 -20.33 21.63
N ALA A 99 75.45 -19.45 21.47
CA ALA A 99 75.38 -18.04 21.86
C ALA A 99 75.12 -17.14 20.64
N GLY A 100 73.86 -17.01 20.24
CA GLY A 100 73.45 -15.97 19.29
C GLY A 100 73.61 -14.57 19.91
N ALA A 101 74.39 -13.73 19.24
CA ALA A 101 74.55 -12.27 19.36
C ALA A 101 73.96 -11.55 20.60
N ARG A 102 74.88 -11.03 21.44
CA ARG A 102 74.69 -9.93 22.44
C ARG A 102 73.76 -10.22 23.64
N GLY A 103 73.88 -11.38 24.27
CA GLY A 103 73.30 -11.62 25.60
C GLY A 103 73.93 -12.79 26.34
N GLU A 104 73.88 -12.77 27.68
CA GLU A 104 74.26 -13.91 28.50
C GLU A 104 73.36 -15.10 28.17
N ALA A 105 73.95 -16.21 27.69
CA ALA A 105 73.19 -17.39 27.36
C ALA A 105 72.51 -17.96 28.63
N PHE A 106 71.20 -18.20 28.59
CA PHE A 106 70.44 -18.75 29.71
C PHE A 106 70.50 -20.28 29.72
N LEU A 107 70.35 -20.89 30.90
CA LEU A 107 70.02 -22.31 30.97
C LEU A 107 68.72 -22.57 30.20
N SER A 108 68.59 -23.78 29.65
CA SER A 108 67.31 -24.23 29.07
C SER A 108 66.19 -24.03 30.10
N LEU A 109 65.01 -23.59 29.66
CA LEU A 109 63.89 -23.22 30.52
C LEU A 109 63.61 -24.23 31.65
N ASP A 110 63.59 -25.53 31.36
CA ASP A 110 63.33 -26.58 32.36
C ASP A 110 64.38 -26.63 33.48
N LYS A 111 65.67 -26.56 33.13
CA LYS A 111 66.78 -26.50 34.09
C LYS A 111 66.77 -25.18 34.87
N GLY A 112 66.51 -24.07 34.18
CA GLY A 112 66.39 -22.76 34.82
C GLY A 112 65.31 -22.76 35.90
N LEU A 113 64.11 -23.28 35.59
CA LEU A 113 63.01 -23.39 36.55
C LEU A 113 63.33 -24.31 37.74
N SER A 114 64.07 -25.40 37.52
CA SER A 114 64.56 -26.26 38.62
C SER A 114 65.52 -25.52 39.55
N VAL A 115 66.48 -24.76 39.00
CA VAL A 115 67.39 -23.92 39.78
C VAL A 115 66.62 -22.86 40.58
N LEU A 116 65.63 -22.20 39.97
CA LEU A 116 64.79 -21.21 40.64
C LEU A 116 63.99 -21.83 41.80
N SER A 117 63.42 -23.01 41.59
CA SER A 117 62.66 -23.75 42.61
C SER A 117 63.56 -24.10 43.81
N LYS A 118 64.74 -24.69 43.59
CA LYS A 118 65.70 -24.99 44.67
C LYS A 118 66.13 -23.76 45.43
N HIS A 119 66.49 -22.71 44.70
CA HIS A 119 66.92 -21.46 45.30
C HIS A 119 65.83 -20.83 46.18
N ALA A 120 64.57 -20.85 45.75
CA ALA A 120 63.48 -20.33 46.57
C ALA A 120 63.19 -21.24 47.78
N ALA A 121 63.37 -22.56 47.65
CA ALA A 121 63.26 -23.50 48.77
C ALA A 121 64.33 -23.23 49.84
N ASP A 122 65.58 -22.99 49.43
CA ASP A 122 66.68 -22.64 50.33
C ASP A 122 66.44 -21.32 51.08
N LEU A 123 65.65 -20.41 50.49
CA LEU A 123 65.23 -19.15 51.11
C LEU A 123 63.93 -19.26 51.91
N GLY A 124 63.34 -20.45 52.03
CA GLY A 124 62.14 -20.71 52.84
C GLY A 124 60.81 -20.32 52.19
N TYR A 125 60.74 -20.17 50.87
CA TYR A 125 59.47 -19.97 50.16
C TYR A 125 58.75 -21.29 49.90
N ASP A 126 57.42 -21.31 50.02
CA ASP A 126 56.60 -22.50 49.78
C ASP A 126 56.18 -22.68 48.30
N GLY A 127 56.38 -21.67 47.45
CA GLY A 127 56.01 -21.72 46.05
C GLY A 127 56.36 -20.47 45.26
N LEU A 128 56.38 -20.60 43.93
CA LEU A 128 56.67 -19.52 43.00
C LEU A 128 55.50 -19.31 42.05
N ILE A 129 55.05 -18.05 41.91
CA ILE A 129 54.02 -17.68 40.93
C ILE A 129 54.69 -17.02 39.74
N LEU A 130 54.55 -17.62 38.56
CA LEU A 130 55.08 -17.12 37.30
C LEU A 130 53.94 -16.56 36.44
N PHE A 131 53.86 -15.24 36.32
CA PHE A 131 52.93 -14.58 35.39
C PHE A 131 53.62 -14.30 34.07
N LEU A 132 53.09 -14.88 32.99
CA LEU A 132 53.52 -14.64 31.61
C LEU A 132 52.42 -13.85 30.90
N ASP A 133 52.57 -12.52 30.88
CA ASP A 133 51.70 -11.63 30.13
C ASP A 133 52.26 -11.40 28.71
N GLU A 134 51.37 -11.07 27.77
CA GLU A 134 51.67 -10.78 26.36
C GLU A 134 52.41 -11.85 25.55
N LEU A 135 52.72 -13.01 26.14
CA LEU A 135 53.40 -14.12 25.48
C LEU A 135 52.72 -14.50 24.15
N VAL A 136 51.40 -14.58 24.15
CA VAL A 136 50.59 -14.90 22.97
C VAL A 136 50.72 -13.83 21.88
N LEU A 137 50.79 -12.55 22.26
CA LEU A 137 50.96 -11.43 21.33
C LEU A 137 52.39 -11.35 20.79
N TRP A 138 53.39 -11.67 21.62
CA TRP A 138 54.78 -11.78 21.21
C TRP A 138 55.02 -12.95 20.23
N LEU A 139 54.35 -14.08 20.44
CA LEU A 139 54.33 -15.16 19.46
C LEU A 139 53.63 -14.73 18.17
N ALA A 140 52.51 -14.00 18.28
CA ALA A 140 51.76 -13.49 17.13
C ALA A 140 52.57 -12.45 16.30
N SER A 141 53.40 -11.62 16.93
CA SER A 141 54.26 -10.69 16.18
C SER A 141 55.31 -11.39 15.32
N HIS A 142 55.57 -12.68 15.56
CA HIS A 142 56.45 -13.52 14.78
C HIS A 142 55.68 -14.59 13.96
N ALA A 143 54.37 -14.39 13.72
CA ALA A 143 53.48 -15.30 13.00
C ALA A 143 53.94 -15.69 11.58
N ALA A 144 54.79 -14.88 10.95
CA ALA A 144 55.40 -15.18 9.66
C ALA A 144 56.52 -16.25 9.72
N ASP A 145 57.08 -16.53 10.91
CA ASP A 145 58.12 -17.55 11.13
C ASP A 145 57.56 -18.75 11.92
N LEU A 146 56.99 -19.70 11.20
CA LEU A 146 56.40 -20.91 11.77
C LEU A 146 57.42 -21.80 12.51
N LYS A 147 58.70 -21.77 12.10
CA LYS A 147 59.74 -22.57 12.76
C LYS A 147 60.06 -22.00 14.13
N PHE A 148 60.13 -20.68 14.24
CA PHE A 148 60.32 -19.98 15.52
C PHE A 148 59.19 -20.30 16.50
N ILE A 149 57.92 -20.20 16.07
CA ILE A 149 56.77 -20.48 16.93
C ILE A 149 56.75 -21.94 17.39
N HIS A 150 57.07 -22.90 16.52
CA HIS A 150 57.13 -24.31 16.91
C HIS A 150 58.24 -24.57 17.95
N GLN A 151 59.41 -23.93 17.81
CA GLN A 151 60.51 -24.07 18.77
C GLN A 151 60.20 -23.43 20.12
N GLU A 152 59.62 -22.23 20.15
CA GLU A 152 59.26 -21.53 21.39
C GLU A 152 58.03 -22.16 22.07
N GLY A 153 57.04 -22.62 21.29
CA GLY A 153 55.85 -23.29 21.79
C GLY A 153 56.16 -24.59 22.55
N GLN A 154 57.14 -25.37 22.09
CA GLN A 154 57.61 -26.57 22.79
C GLN A 154 58.25 -26.27 24.16
N LYS A 155 58.78 -25.06 24.37
CA LYS A 155 59.30 -24.66 25.69
C LYS A 155 58.17 -24.45 26.70
N LEU A 156 56.99 -24.00 26.27
CA LEU A 156 55.85 -23.77 27.16
C LEU A 156 55.29 -25.06 27.75
N ALA A 157 55.36 -26.17 27.00
CA ALA A 157 55.01 -27.49 27.54
C ALA A 157 55.85 -27.86 28.78
N LYS A 158 57.10 -27.37 28.88
CA LYS A 158 58.01 -27.61 30.01
C LYS A 158 57.61 -26.88 31.31
N LEU A 159 56.62 -25.98 31.23
CA LEU A 159 56.00 -25.37 32.41
C LEU A 159 55.06 -26.35 33.13
N VAL A 160 54.48 -27.29 32.38
CA VAL A 160 53.54 -28.31 32.90
C VAL A 160 54.25 -29.66 33.05
N GLU A 161 55.01 -30.08 32.03
CA GLU A 161 55.72 -31.35 32.00
C GLU A 161 57.23 -31.11 32.14
N ALA A 162 57.71 -31.15 33.39
CA ALA A 162 59.13 -31.02 33.69
C ALA A 162 59.88 -32.31 33.31
N GLN A 163 60.97 -32.20 32.54
CA GLN A 163 61.87 -33.33 32.28
C GLN A 163 62.86 -33.54 33.43
N THR A 164 63.10 -32.49 34.22
CA THR A 164 63.91 -32.53 35.44
C THR A 164 62.98 -32.68 36.65
N PRO A 165 62.94 -33.83 37.34
CA PRO A 165 62.01 -34.08 38.45
C PRO A 165 62.35 -33.30 39.74
N ASP A 166 63.48 -32.61 39.75
CA ASP A 166 64.07 -31.99 40.94
C ASP A 166 63.63 -30.52 41.10
N ARG A 167 62.35 -30.33 41.45
CA ARG A 167 61.72 -29.03 41.77
C ARG A 167 61.11 -29.11 43.18
N PRO A 168 61.87 -28.77 44.25
CA PRO A 168 61.44 -28.97 45.64
C PRO A 168 60.22 -28.13 46.04
N ILE A 169 60.00 -26.97 45.40
CA ILE A 169 58.80 -26.16 45.59
C ILE A 169 58.03 -25.99 44.28
N PRO A 170 56.68 -25.94 44.32
CA PRO A 170 55.85 -25.81 43.13
C PRO A 170 56.00 -24.46 42.44
N ILE A 171 55.95 -24.49 41.11
CA ILE A 171 55.87 -23.29 40.26
C ILE A 171 54.46 -23.25 39.63
N ILE A 172 53.70 -22.21 39.94
CA ILE A 172 52.35 -21.98 39.43
C ILE A 172 52.44 -20.96 38.30
N SER A 173 52.20 -21.39 37.07
CA SER A 173 52.31 -20.55 35.88
C SER A 173 50.94 -20.04 35.42
N PHE A 174 50.77 -18.72 35.32
CA PHE A 174 49.61 -18.08 34.69
C PHE A 174 50.04 -17.50 33.35
N VAL A 175 49.38 -17.92 32.27
CA VAL A 175 49.63 -17.42 30.92
C VAL A 175 48.41 -16.63 30.46
N ALA A 176 48.59 -15.34 30.20
CA ALA A 176 47.52 -14.49 29.71
C ALA A 176 47.27 -14.74 28.21
N ARG A 177 46.01 -14.98 27.84
CA ARG A 177 45.56 -15.17 26.44
C ARG A 177 44.43 -14.20 26.13
N GLN A 178 44.68 -13.23 25.25
CA GLN A 178 43.70 -12.20 24.87
C GLN A 178 42.85 -12.61 23.66
N ARG A 179 43.38 -13.42 22.74
CA ARG A 179 42.69 -13.99 21.56
C ARG A 179 43.19 -15.40 21.27
N ASP A 180 42.45 -16.17 20.48
CA ASP A 180 42.96 -17.40 19.90
C ASP A 180 44.05 -17.07 18.86
N LEU A 181 45.20 -17.72 18.93
CA LEU A 181 46.28 -17.53 17.94
C LEU A 181 45.85 -18.03 16.55
N SER A 182 44.89 -18.97 16.47
CA SER A 182 44.32 -19.41 15.20
C SER A 182 43.58 -18.31 14.44
N ASP A 183 43.05 -17.32 15.16
CA ASP A 183 42.21 -16.24 14.61
C ASP A 183 43.06 -15.08 14.07
N LEU A 184 44.36 -15.07 14.38
CA LEU A 184 45.32 -14.02 13.98
C LEU A 184 46.10 -14.39 12.70
N ILE A 185 45.95 -15.61 12.19
CA ILE A 185 46.51 -16.01 10.89
C ILE A 185 45.49 -15.68 9.81
N GLY A 186 45.76 -14.64 9.02
CA GLY A 186 44.96 -14.30 7.84
C GLY A 186 44.96 -15.40 6.78
N ASP A 187 44.04 -15.31 5.82
CA ASP A 187 43.83 -16.31 4.75
C ASP A 187 45.00 -16.43 3.74
N SER A 188 46.16 -15.82 4.01
CA SER A 188 47.36 -15.81 3.18
C SER A 188 48.29 -17.01 3.38
N VAL A 189 48.03 -17.89 4.36
CA VAL A 189 48.85 -19.09 4.64
C VAL A 189 48.19 -20.36 4.06
N PRO A 190 48.92 -21.24 3.34
CA PRO A 190 48.39 -22.48 2.78
C PRO A 190 47.69 -23.38 3.81
N GLY A 191 46.59 -24.03 3.42
CA GLY A 191 45.71 -24.78 4.34
C GLY A 191 46.39 -25.90 5.14
N ALA A 192 47.39 -26.57 4.58
CA ALA A 192 48.12 -27.64 5.28
C ALA A 192 49.01 -27.11 6.42
N ASP A 193 49.65 -25.94 6.23
CA ASP A 193 50.48 -25.30 7.25
C ASP A 193 49.63 -24.65 8.35
N ARG A 194 48.44 -24.12 7.99
CA ARG A 194 47.44 -23.61 8.94
C ARG A 194 46.88 -24.72 9.84
N LEU A 195 46.66 -25.92 9.30
CA LEU A 195 46.23 -27.10 10.05
C LEU A 195 47.31 -27.60 11.01
N ASN A 196 48.55 -27.78 10.52
CA ASN A 196 49.67 -28.17 11.37
C ASN A 196 49.95 -27.15 12.49
N PHE A 197 49.77 -25.85 12.20
CA PHE A 197 49.85 -24.79 13.19
C PHE A 197 48.73 -24.88 14.23
N SER A 198 47.47 -25.05 13.80
CA SER A 198 46.32 -25.19 14.71
C SER A 198 46.45 -26.43 15.60
N ASP A 199 46.95 -27.55 15.07
CA ASP A 199 47.14 -28.79 15.82
C ASP A 199 48.29 -28.68 16.82
N ALA A 200 49.42 -28.09 16.42
CA ALA A 200 50.49 -27.75 17.35
C ALA A 200 49.96 -26.85 18.45
N LEU A 201 49.07 -25.90 18.13
CA LEU A 201 48.52 -24.99 19.10
C LEU A 201 47.54 -25.64 20.09
N LYS A 202 46.64 -26.48 19.60
CA LYS A 202 45.72 -27.24 20.46
C LYS A 202 46.48 -28.17 21.40
N HIS A 203 47.64 -28.67 20.97
CA HIS A 203 48.44 -29.60 21.76
C HIS A 203 49.02 -28.98 23.04
N TRP A 204 49.56 -27.75 23.01
CA TRP A 204 50.02 -27.05 24.22
C TRP A 204 48.85 -26.50 25.05
N GLU A 205 47.79 -26.00 24.40
CA GLU A 205 46.60 -25.51 25.13
C GLU A 205 45.94 -26.60 25.98
N GLY A 206 45.89 -27.84 25.50
CA GLY A 206 45.35 -28.98 26.24
C GLY A 206 46.11 -29.31 27.54
N ARG A 207 47.30 -28.73 27.76
CA ARG A 207 48.11 -28.94 28.97
C ARG A 207 47.88 -27.89 30.06
N PHE A 208 47.26 -26.76 29.74
CA PHE A 208 46.94 -25.73 30.71
C PHE A 208 45.48 -25.81 31.14
N HIS A 209 45.22 -25.56 32.43
CA HIS A 209 43.85 -25.34 32.87
C HIS A 209 43.40 -23.93 32.45
N LYS A 210 42.27 -23.84 31.75
CA LYS A 210 41.74 -22.55 31.27
C LYS A 210 40.93 -21.85 32.36
N ILE A 211 41.39 -20.66 32.75
CA ILE A 211 40.62 -19.74 33.59
C ILE A 211 40.04 -18.65 32.69
N THR A 212 38.70 -18.63 32.54
CA THR A 212 38.02 -17.61 31.73
C THR A 212 37.80 -16.36 32.56
N LEU A 213 38.48 -15.26 32.19
CA LEU A 213 38.21 -13.93 32.72
C LEU A 213 37.11 -13.28 31.88
N GLU A 214 35.87 -13.35 32.37
CA GLU A 214 34.73 -12.75 31.68
C GLU A 214 34.70 -11.22 31.83
N ASP A 215 34.23 -10.52 30.78
CA ASP A 215 34.11 -9.05 30.72
C ASP A 215 33.17 -8.46 31.79
N ARG A 216 32.30 -9.30 32.40
CA ARG A 216 31.40 -8.93 33.51
C ARG A 216 32.12 -8.41 34.77
N ASN A 217 33.44 -8.53 34.84
CA ASN A 217 34.23 -8.03 35.97
C ASN A 217 34.53 -6.52 35.90
N LEU A 218 34.33 -5.85 34.76
CA LEU A 218 34.64 -4.43 34.61
C LEU A 218 33.97 -3.53 35.66
N PRO A 219 32.68 -3.71 36.03
CA PRO A 219 32.04 -2.92 37.09
C PRO A 219 32.77 -2.98 38.44
N ALA A 220 33.20 -4.17 38.86
CA ALA A 220 33.92 -4.35 40.13
C ALA A 220 35.34 -3.76 40.08
N ILE A 221 35.98 -3.79 38.90
CA ILE A 221 37.30 -3.19 38.70
C ILE A 221 37.17 -1.67 38.70
N ALA A 222 36.18 -1.11 38.01
CA ALA A 222 35.90 0.32 37.96
C ALA A 222 35.59 0.88 39.36
N GLU A 223 34.76 0.20 40.15
CA GLU A 223 34.45 0.57 41.54
C GLU A 223 35.72 0.70 42.39
N LYS A 224 36.65 -0.24 42.26
CA LYS A 224 37.87 -0.27 43.10
C LYS A 224 38.99 0.65 42.60
N ARG A 225 39.11 0.84 41.27
CA ARG A 225 40.24 1.56 40.66
C ARG A 225 39.93 3.01 40.29
N VAL A 226 38.71 3.31 39.83
CA VAL A 226 38.34 4.63 39.29
C VAL A 226 37.33 5.33 40.17
N LEU A 227 36.29 4.61 40.62
CA LEU A 227 35.13 5.16 41.34
C LEU A 227 35.24 5.01 42.87
N LYS A 228 36.46 4.85 43.38
CA LYS A 228 36.70 4.70 44.82
C LYS A 228 36.35 5.99 45.55
N THR A 229 35.42 5.91 46.50
CA THR A 229 34.98 7.07 47.29
C THR A 229 36.07 7.56 48.26
N LYS A 230 36.14 8.88 48.46
CA LYS A 230 37.08 9.54 49.39
C LYS A 230 36.57 9.52 50.85
N GLY A 231 36.24 8.34 51.35
CA GLY A 231 35.76 8.14 52.72
C GLY A 231 34.26 7.81 52.82
N GLU A 232 33.81 7.62 54.06
CA GLU A 232 32.46 7.12 54.36
C GLU A 232 31.36 8.18 54.14
N ALA A 233 31.60 9.44 54.49
CA ALA A 233 30.65 10.53 54.25
C ALA A 233 30.32 10.71 52.76
N ALA A 234 31.34 10.72 51.90
CA ALA A 234 31.15 10.79 50.45
C ALA A 234 30.43 9.54 49.90
N ARG A 235 30.62 8.37 50.52
CA ARG A 235 29.88 7.15 50.15
C ARG A 235 28.40 7.29 50.48
N GLN A 236 28.06 7.77 51.67
CA GLN A 236 26.67 8.00 52.09
C GLN A 236 25.96 9.06 51.23
N GLU A 237 26.66 10.14 50.86
CA GLU A 237 26.13 11.18 49.96
C GLU A 237 25.80 10.60 48.57
N LEU A 238 26.71 9.81 48.00
CA LEU A 238 26.49 9.13 46.72
C LEU A 238 25.39 8.06 46.81
N ASP A 239 25.30 7.32 47.91
CA ASP A 239 24.22 6.36 48.16
C ASP A 239 22.86 7.07 48.21
N ALA A 240 22.76 8.17 48.95
CA ALA A 240 21.54 8.96 49.07
C ALA A 240 21.12 9.57 47.72
N ALA A 241 22.07 10.13 46.97
CA ALA A 241 21.80 10.68 45.64
C ALA A 241 21.42 9.61 44.62
N PHE A 242 22.07 8.44 44.66
CA PHE A 242 21.70 7.31 43.82
C PHE A 242 20.30 6.79 44.17
N GLU A 243 19.89 6.80 45.44
CA GLU A 243 18.53 6.41 45.82
C GLU A 243 17.45 7.36 45.26
N GLN A 244 17.78 8.63 45.01
CA GLN A 244 16.87 9.55 44.33
C GLN A 244 16.61 9.14 42.88
N THR A 245 17.47 8.32 42.26
CA THR A 245 17.20 7.70 40.94
C THR A 245 16.03 6.71 40.95
N ARG A 246 15.48 6.33 42.11
CA ARG A 246 14.18 5.62 42.21
C ARG A 246 13.01 6.39 41.62
N SER A 247 13.12 7.72 41.54
CA SER A 247 12.12 8.58 40.90
C SER A 247 12.16 8.53 39.37
N ILE A 248 13.22 7.97 38.77
CA ILE A 248 13.32 7.75 37.33
C ILE A 248 12.27 6.70 36.94
N ARG A 249 11.55 6.97 35.85
CA ARG A 249 10.55 6.04 35.30
C ARG A 249 11.16 4.67 35.02
N GLU A 250 10.41 3.63 35.35
CA GLU A 250 10.84 2.23 35.19
C GLU A 250 11.25 1.92 33.74
N SER A 251 10.53 2.43 32.74
CA SER A 251 10.89 2.26 31.33
C SER A 251 12.26 2.84 30.97
N VAL A 252 12.62 4.02 31.50
CA VAL A 252 13.93 4.65 31.31
C VAL A 252 15.02 3.87 32.05
N MET A 253 14.74 3.46 33.28
CA MET A 253 15.67 2.67 34.09
C MET A 253 16.00 1.33 33.43
N ASN A 254 15.02 0.64 32.86
CA ASN A 254 15.23 -0.62 32.13
C ASN A 254 16.17 -0.45 30.91
N VAL A 255 16.08 0.67 30.19
CA VAL A 255 16.99 0.98 29.08
C VAL A 255 18.41 1.23 29.58
N LEU A 256 18.58 1.95 30.70
CA LEU A 256 19.89 2.23 31.29
C LEU A 256 20.56 0.99 31.90
N LEU A 257 19.77 0.07 32.45
CA LEU A 257 20.26 -1.16 33.08
C LEU A 257 20.65 -2.25 32.10
N THR A 258 20.03 -2.31 30.91
CA THR A 258 20.13 -3.45 29.95
C THR A 258 19.59 -4.76 30.55
N ARG A 259 19.61 -5.87 29.80
CA ARG A 259 19.08 -7.16 30.30
C ARG A 259 19.91 -7.77 31.43
N GLU A 260 21.23 -7.58 31.41
CA GLU A 260 22.16 -8.23 32.33
C GLU A 260 22.46 -7.38 33.58
N GLY A 261 22.09 -6.10 33.57
CA GLY A 261 22.36 -5.17 34.67
C GLY A 261 21.22 -5.09 35.67
N ASP A 262 21.59 -4.93 36.94
CA ASP A 262 20.67 -4.62 38.03
C ASP A 262 21.05 -3.29 38.71
N ARG A 263 20.21 -2.82 39.63
CA ARG A 263 20.49 -1.56 40.35
C ARG A 263 21.75 -1.63 41.21
N ALA A 264 22.11 -2.83 41.69
CA ALA A 264 23.33 -3.02 42.47
C ALA A 264 24.59 -2.86 41.59
N MET A 265 24.56 -3.39 40.37
CA MET A 265 25.61 -3.19 39.35
C MET A 265 25.68 -1.71 38.97
N PHE A 266 24.56 -1.05 38.69
CA PHE A 266 24.56 0.37 38.36
C PHE A 266 25.16 1.19 39.51
N ARG A 267 24.83 0.89 40.76
CA ARG A 267 25.44 1.57 41.90
C ARG A 267 26.97 1.44 41.93
N LYS A 268 27.54 0.30 41.53
CA LYS A 268 29.00 0.09 41.49
C LYS A 268 29.70 0.93 40.42
N VAL A 269 29.00 1.25 39.33
CA VAL A 269 29.56 2.03 38.20
C VAL A 269 29.06 3.48 38.15
N TYR A 270 28.21 3.91 39.09
CA TYR A 270 27.75 5.29 39.20
C TYR A 270 28.94 6.28 39.19
N PRO A 271 28.95 7.32 38.34
CA PRO A 271 27.83 7.93 37.60
C PRO A 271 27.56 7.37 36.18
N PHE A 272 28.19 6.27 35.79
CA PHE A 272 27.99 5.63 34.48
C PHE A 272 26.85 4.61 34.52
N SER A 273 25.96 4.63 33.53
CA SER A 273 24.93 3.59 33.39
C SER A 273 25.53 2.27 32.88
N PRO A 274 24.95 1.10 33.24
CA PRO A 274 25.34 -0.18 32.63
C PRO A 274 25.31 -0.16 31.09
N ALA A 275 24.32 0.52 30.49
CA ALA A 275 24.25 0.75 29.05
C ALA A 275 25.48 1.50 28.50
N LEU A 276 25.96 2.54 29.19
CA LEU A 276 27.17 3.28 28.82
C LEU A 276 28.41 2.38 28.95
N VAL A 277 28.52 1.62 30.03
CA VAL A 277 29.63 0.68 30.25
C VAL A 277 29.67 -0.40 29.18
N GLN A 278 28.51 -0.97 28.80
CA GLN A 278 28.41 -1.96 27.72
C GLN A 278 28.85 -1.38 26.37
N THR A 279 28.38 -0.16 26.03
CA THR A 279 28.82 0.56 24.83
C THR A 279 30.33 0.81 24.86
N LEU A 280 30.86 1.22 26.01
CA LEU A 280 32.28 1.50 26.17
C LEU A 280 33.14 0.26 25.97
N ILE A 281 32.74 -0.90 26.52
CA ILE A 281 33.44 -2.17 26.30
C ILE A 281 33.51 -2.47 24.81
N ALA A 282 32.37 -2.41 24.12
CA ALA A 282 32.29 -2.69 22.69
C ALA A 282 33.16 -1.73 21.87
N VAL A 283 33.08 -0.41 22.12
CA VAL A 283 33.87 0.57 21.40
C VAL A 283 35.38 0.42 21.72
N SER A 284 35.74 0.16 22.98
CA SER A 284 37.14 -0.04 23.38
C SER A 284 37.77 -1.30 22.78
N SER A 285 36.97 -2.33 22.46
CA SER A 285 37.43 -3.53 21.76
C SER A 285 37.87 -3.26 20.31
N VAL A 286 37.44 -2.12 19.75
CA VAL A 286 37.69 -1.71 18.35
C VAL A 286 38.84 -0.68 18.24
N LEU A 287 39.20 -0.01 19.34
CA LEU A 287 40.25 1.02 19.42
C LEU A 287 41.60 0.46 19.92
N GLN A 288 42.73 1.00 19.45
CA GLN A 288 44.10 0.54 19.74
C GLN A 288 44.46 0.20 21.21
N ARG A 289 45.47 -0.67 21.36
CA ARG A 289 45.90 -1.42 22.56
C ARG A 289 46.14 -0.58 23.83
N GLU A 290 46.47 0.71 23.70
CA GLU A 290 46.76 1.59 24.84
C GLU A 290 45.50 2.22 25.48
N ARG A 291 44.32 2.06 24.87
CA ARG A 291 43.10 2.76 25.28
C ARG A 291 42.05 1.82 25.86
N THR A 292 42.19 1.53 27.14
CA THR A 292 41.23 0.70 27.89
C THR A 292 39.97 1.46 28.25
N ALA A 293 38.85 0.74 28.42
CA ALA A 293 37.60 1.29 28.95
C ALA A 293 37.80 2.12 30.25
N LEU A 294 38.66 1.65 31.17
CA LEU A 294 38.96 2.38 32.40
C LEU A 294 39.61 3.75 32.16
N LYS A 295 40.50 3.86 31.17
CA LYS A 295 41.16 5.13 30.79
C LYS A 295 40.13 6.11 30.22
N VAL A 296 39.17 5.62 29.42
CA VAL A 296 38.07 6.43 28.88
C VAL A 296 37.11 6.89 29.97
N MET A 297 36.74 6.00 30.91
CA MET A 297 35.93 6.39 32.08
C MET A 297 36.62 7.47 32.92
N MET A 298 37.93 7.33 33.15
CA MET A 298 38.71 8.35 33.85
C MET A 298 38.72 9.67 33.09
N GLN A 299 38.90 9.65 31.77
CA GLN A 299 38.88 10.85 30.94
C GLN A 299 37.53 11.57 31.03
N LEU A 300 36.40 10.84 30.95
CA LEU A 300 35.06 11.45 31.11
C LEU A 300 34.89 12.15 32.46
N LEU A 301 35.39 11.55 33.54
CA LEU A 301 35.35 12.19 34.87
C LEU A 301 36.23 13.44 34.92
N VAL A 302 37.37 13.43 34.24
CA VAL A 302 38.28 14.59 34.14
C VAL A 302 37.63 15.70 33.33
N ASP A 303 37.04 15.39 32.18
CA ASP A 303 36.36 16.35 31.29
C ASP A 303 35.16 16.99 32.00
N HIS A 304 34.46 16.22 32.84
CA HIS A 304 33.30 16.69 33.59
C HIS A 304 33.60 17.10 35.05
N ARG A 305 34.87 17.22 35.45
CA ARG A 305 35.26 17.42 36.86
C ARG A 305 34.64 18.65 37.53
N GLU A 306 34.43 19.73 36.77
CA GLU A 306 33.88 21.00 37.26
C GLU A 306 32.36 21.13 37.02
N THR A 307 31.74 20.15 36.32
CA THR A 307 30.38 20.30 35.78
C THR A 307 29.42 19.19 36.19
N LEU A 308 29.92 17.99 36.49
CA LEU A 308 29.12 16.84 36.91
C LEU A 308 28.64 17.03 38.35
N LYS A 309 27.32 17.07 38.58
CA LYS A 309 26.74 17.18 39.92
C LYS A 309 26.40 15.80 40.45
N VAL A 310 26.45 15.66 41.78
CA VAL A 310 25.98 14.44 42.46
C VAL A 310 24.48 14.26 42.18
N GLY A 311 24.09 13.08 41.72
CA GLY A 311 22.75 12.76 41.22
C GLY A 311 22.65 12.70 39.69
N ASP A 312 23.60 13.28 38.96
CA ASP A 312 23.62 13.21 37.49
C ASP A 312 24.05 11.83 37.01
N ILE A 313 23.60 11.45 35.81
CA ILE A 313 24.02 10.26 35.08
C ILE A 313 24.72 10.74 33.82
N VAL A 314 25.91 10.19 33.52
CA VAL A 314 26.67 10.56 32.32
C VAL A 314 25.93 10.07 31.06
N PRO A 315 25.57 10.95 30.11
CA PRO A 315 24.94 10.57 28.85
C PRO A 315 25.85 9.71 27.96
N VAL A 316 25.28 8.73 27.26
CA VAL A 316 26.04 7.87 26.33
C VAL A 316 26.70 8.68 25.21
N GLY A 317 26.08 9.77 24.75
CA GLY A 317 26.63 10.62 23.70
C GLY A 317 28.00 11.25 24.04
N ASP A 318 28.33 11.43 25.31
CA ASP A 318 29.61 12.00 25.73
C ASP A 318 30.79 11.05 25.43
N LEU A 319 30.53 9.75 25.21
CA LEU A 319 31.55 8.79 24.78
C LEU A 319 32.14 9.12 23.41
N PHE A 320 31.36 9.73 22.51
CA PHE A 320 31.77 9.92 21.12
C PHE A 320 32.99 10.82 21.01
N ASP A 321 33.06 11.92 21.77
CA ASP A 321 34.20 12.84 21.71
C ASP A 321 35.47 12.15 22.20
N VAL A 322 35.39 11.43 23.31
CA VAL A 322 36.56 10.73 23.85
C VAL A 322 37.04 9.69 22.84
N VAL A 323 36.13 8.91 22.27
CA VAL A 323 36.42 7.87 21.28
C VAL A 323 36.98 8.43 19.97
N ALA A 324 36.35 9.46 19.40
CA ALA A 324 36.69 10.01 18.09
C ALA A 324 38.06 10.70 18.05
N HIS A 325 38.58 11.18 19.18
CA HIS A 325 39.90 11.82 19.25
C HIS A 325 41.04 10.84 19.60
N GLY A 326 40.80 9.52 19.58
CA GLY A 326 41.83 8.49 19.79
C GLY A 326 42.52 8.00 18.54
N ASP A 327 43.76 7.53 18.69
CA ASP A 327 44.58 6.93 17.63
C ASP A 327 43.93 5.71 16.96
N GLU A 328 44.43 5.42 15.74
CA GLU A 328 43.88 4.58 14.66
C GLU A 328 43.24 3.24 15.08
N ALA A 329 42.22 2.80 14.34
CA ALA A 329 41.50 1.54 14.59
C ALA A 329 42.37 0.29 14.31
N PHE A 330 42.03 -0.84 14.94
CA PHE A 330 42.77 -2.11 14.75
C PHE A 330 42.67 -2.71 13.35
N SER A 331 41.63 -2.39 12.58
CA SER A 331 41.43 -2.88 11.21
C SER A 331 41.17 -1.73 10.23
N GLN A 332 41.63 -1.90 8.99
CA GLN A 332 41.47 -0.91 7.92
C GLN A 332 39.99 -0.62 7.60
N GLU A 333 39.12 -1.64 7.71
CA GLU A 333 37.68 -1.51 7.52
C GLU A 333 37.01 -0.67 8.62
N MET A 334 37.35 -0.90 9.89
CA MET A 334 36.80 -0.11 10.99
C MET A 334 37.33 1.33 11.02
N ALA A 335 38.58 1.54 10.59
CA ALA A 335 39.13 2.90 10.41
C ALA A 335 38.27 3.73 9.44
N ILE A 336 37.83 3.12 8.33
CA ILE A 336 36.95 3.76 7.34
C ILE A 336 35.59 4.14 7.96
N HIS A 337 34.98 3.26 8.76
CA HIS A 337 33.72 3.56 9.45
C HIS A 337 33.84 4.71 10.45
N PHE A 338 34.93 4.76 11.22
CA PHE A 338 35.21 5.85 12.14
C PHE A 338 35.45 7.18 11.40
N ASP A 339 36.19 7.18 10.31
CA ASP A 339 36.42 8.36 9.50
C ASP A 339 35.12 8.87 8.85
N ASN A 340 34.27 7.96 8.37
CA ASN A 340 32.95 8.31 7.84
C ASN A 340 32.06 8.93 8.93
N ALA A 341 32.10 8.41 10.17
CA ALA A 341 31.36 9.01 11.29
C ALA A 341 31.88 10.41 11.66
N LYS A 342 33.20 10.62 11.66
CA LYS A 342 33.81 11.95 11.87
C LYS A 342 33.42 12.94 10.77
N ARG A 343 33.50 12.52 9.50
CA ARG A 343 33.09 13.34 8.35
C ARG A 343 31.62 13.70 8.45
N LEU A 344 30.74 12.72 8.68
CA LEU A 344 29.30 12.96 8.83
C LEU A 344 29.00 13.95 9.98
N TYR A 345 29.69 13.81 11.11
CA TYR A 345 29.56 14.74 12.24
C TYR A 345 30.00 16.15 11.87
N HIS A 346 31.23 16.34 11.38
CA HIS A 346 31.80 17.67 11.14
C HIS A 346 31.25 18.37 9.89
N GLN A 347 30.93 17.63 8.83
CA GLN A 347 30.53 18.21 7.55
C GLN A 347 29.02 18.41 7.44
N LYS A 348 28.19 17.61 8.14
CA LYS A 348 26.72 17.68 8.01
C LYS A 348 26.01 17.95 9.33
N LEU A 349 26.21 17.11 10.34
CA LEU A 349 25.42 17.19 11.58
C LEU A 349 25.73 18.44 12.42
N LEU A 350 27.01 18.75 12.60
CA LEU A 350 27.44 19.93 13.35
C LEU A 350 26.96 21.23 12.68
N PRO A 351 27.12 21.45 11.36
CA PRO A 351 26.54 22.63 10.69
C PRO A 351 25.03 22.77 10.87
N VAL A 352 24.26 21.67 10.88
CA VAL A 352 22.82 21.70 11.15
C VAL A 352 22.54 22.18 12.57
N LEU A 353 23.28 21.69 13.56
CA LEU A 353 23.16 22.15 14.95
C LEU A 353 23.60 23.61 15.11
N GLU A 354 24.64 24.04 14.41
CA GLU A 354 25.12 25.43 14.44
C GLU A 354 24.13 26.41 13.79
N LYS A 355 23.43 25.98 12.72
CA LYS A 355 22.32 26.77 12.15
C LYS A 355 21.18 26.94 13.16
N GLN A 356 20.93 25.94 14.01
CA GLN A 356 19.84 25.96 14.99
C GLN A 356 20.17 26.77 16.25
N HIS A 357 21.38 26.64 16.78
CA HIS A 357 21.75 27.16 18.11
C HIS A 357 22.77 28.29 18.08
N GLY A 358 23.45 28.53 16.95
CA GLY A 358 24.62 29.41 16.82
C GLY A 358 25.92 28.62 16.69
N ARG A 359 27.02 29.30 16.32
CA ARG A 359 28.32 28.65 16.12
C ARG A 359 28.83 28.04 17.42
N ARG A 360 29.43 26.85 17.32
CA ARG A 360 29.95 26.10 18.48
C ARG A 360 30.97 26.92 19.29
N GLU A 361 31.88 27.60 18.59
CA GLU A 361 32.95 28.39 19.21
C GLU A 361 32.38 29.53 20.09
N ASP A 362 31.33 30.19 19.63
CA ASP A 362 30.67 31.27 20.37
C ASP A 362 29.91 30.71 21.60
N LEU A 363 29.25 29.57 21.42
CA LEU A 363 28.51 28.90 22.50
C LEU A 363 29.44 28.35 23.59
N GLU A 364 30.64 27.89 23.24
CA GLU A 364 31.62 27.37 24.19
C GLU A 364 32.22 28.45 25.12
N GLN A 365 32.15 29.72 24.71
CA GLN A 365 32.54 30.87 25.55
C GLN A 365 31.49 31.24 26.61
N LEU A 366 30.24 30.82 26.43
CA LEU A 366 29.18 31.06 27.40
C LEU A 366 29.36 30.19 28.66
N PRO A 367 28.85 30.60 29.84
CA PRO A 367 28.84 29.76 31.03
C PRO A 367 28.25 28.36 30.77
N TYR A 368 28.73 27.34 31.48
CA TYR A 368 28.32 25.94 31.24
C TYR A 368 26.80 25.71 31.37
N ASP A 369 26.17 26.41 32.31
CA ASP A 369 24.73 26.35 32.60
C ASP A 369 23.89 27.35 31.77
N ASP A 370 24.49 28.10 30.83
CA ASP A 370 23.74 29.00 29.94
C ASP A 370 22.71 28.20 29.11
N PRO A 371 21.44 28.64 29.02
CA PRO A 371 20.39 27.91 28.31
C PRO A 371 20.71 27.62 26.84
N ARG A 372 21.41 28.51 26.13
CA ARG A 372 21.77 28.33 24.71
C ARG A 372 22.86 27.28 24.56
N ARG A 373 23.90 27.35 25.39
CA ARG A 373 24.98 26.34 25.43
C ARG A 373 24.43 24.98 25.83
N ALA A 374 23.53 24.92 26.80
CA ALA A 374 22.87 23.70 27.23
C ALA A 374 22.00 23.09 26.12
N ALA A 375 21.21 23.90 25.41
CA ALA A 375 20.37 23.43 24.31
C ALA A 375 21.21 22.77 23.20
N PHE A 376 22.28 23.44 22.74
CA PHE A 376 23.22 22.87 21.76
C PHE A 376 23.87 21.58 22.27
N ARG A 377 24.38 21.58 23.50
CA ARG A 377 25.03 20.41 24.11
C ARG A 377 24.08 19.20 24.16
N ASN A 378 22.82 19.42 24.53
CA ASN A 378 21.83 18.36 24.63
C ASN A 378 21.51 17.74 23.26
N ASP A 379 21.35 18.57 22.22
CA ASP A 379 21.15 18.06 20.85
C ASP A 379 22.39 17.36 20.30
N ASN A 380 23.57 17.91 20.58
CA ASN A 380 24.83 17.30 20.20
C ASN A 380 25.01 15.90 20.80
N ARG A 381 24.59 15.68 22.06
CA ARG A 381 24.62 14.36 22.71
C ARG A 381 23.71 13.34 22.05
N LEU A 382 22.53 13.74 21.60
CA LEU A 382 21.61 12.86 20.86
C LEU A 382 22.25 12.42 19.53
N VAL A 383 22.79 13.38 18.77
CA VAL A 383 23.48 13.12 17.51
C VAL A 383 24.68 12.17 17.71
N LYS A 384 25.50 12.42 18.73
CA LYS A 384 26.65 11.57 19.06
C LYS A 384 26.26 10.16 19.47
N THR A 385 25.14 9.99 20.16
CA THR A 385 24.61 8.66 20.50
C THR A 385 24.17 7.90 19.25
N LEU A 386 23.56 8.57 18.27
CA LEU A 386 23.21 7.96 16.98
C LEU A 386 24.47 7.53 16.20
N LEU A 387 25.54 8.33 16.23
CA LEU A 387 26.81 7.96 15.61
C LEU A 387 27.46 6.76 16.31
N LEU A 388 27.43 6.71 17.64
CA LEU A 388 27.90 5.54 18.40
C LEU A 388 27.12 4.28 18.04
N ALA A 389 25.79 4.39 17.88
CA ALA A 389 24.96 3.26 17.47
C ALA A 389 25.30 2.74 16.07
N ALA A 390 25.72 3.63 15.17
CA ALA A 390 26.16 3.24 13.84
C ALA A 390 27.57 2.61 13.84
N LEU A 391 28.42 2.98 14.79
CA LEU A 391 29.77 2.42 14.94
C LEU A 391 29.80 1.03 15.60
N VAL A 392 28.90 0.79 16.57
CA VAL A 392 28.80 -0.47 17.31
C VAL A 392 27.36 -1.00 17.35
N PRO A 393 26.80 -1.42 16.19
CA PRO A 393 25.38 -1.79 16.07
C PRO A 393 24.99 -3.07 16.83
N GLU A 394 25.97 -3.91 17.19
CA GLU A 394 25.74 -5.16 17.93
C GLU A 394 25.45 -4.95 19.42
N VAL A 395 25.70 -3.74 19.95
CA VAL A 395 25.48 -3.44 21.36
C VAL A 395 23.98 -3.38 21.64
N GLU A 396 23.52 -4.17 22.62
CA GLU A 396 22.11 -4.26 22.99
C GLU A 396 21.48 -2.88 23.24
N SER A 397 22.17 -2.03 24.01
CA SER A 397 21.70 -0.69 24.37
C SER A 397 21.52 0.23 23.17
N LEU A 398 22.31 0.05 22.10
CA LEU A 398 22.33 0.87 20.89
C LEU A 398 21.63 0.24 19.68
N ARG A 399 21.22 -1.03 19.77
CA ARG A 399 20.47 -1.70 18.70
C ARG A 399 19.02 -1.22 18.68
N SER A 400 18.48 -1.01 17.48
CA SER A 400 17.08 -0.62 17.25
C SER A 400 16.67 0.59 18.10
N LEU A 401 17.43 1.68 18.00
CA LEU A 401 17.16 2.90 18.75
C LEU A 401 15.80 3.49 18.37
N THR A 402 14.89 3.57 19.33
CA THR A 402 13.69 4.41 19.21
C THR A 402 13.96 5.79 19.82
N ALA A 403 13.09 6.77 19.58
CA ALA A 403 13.24 8.09 20.18
C ALA A 403 13.20 8.05 21.72
N GLU A 404 12.41 7.15 22.31
CA GLU A 404 12.36 6.92 23.76
C GLU A 404 13.68 6.35 24.29
N ARG A 405 14.26 5.38 23.59
CA ARG A 405 15.57 4.81 23.97
C ARG A 405 16.68 5.84 23.83
N LEU A 406 16.67 6.62 22.76
CA LEU A 406 17.64 7.70 22.53
C LEU A 406 17.58 8.77 23.63
N ALA A 407 16.37 9.14 24.07
CA ALA A 407 16.16 10.03 25.21
C ALA A 407 16.66 9.41 26.53
N ALA A 408 16.38 8.12 26.76
CA ALA A 408 16.80 7.40 27.96
C ALA A 408 18.32 7.27 28.08
N LEU A 409 19.02 6.92 27.01
CA LEU A 409 20.49 6.83 26.97
C LEU A 409 21.18 8.18 27.19
N ASN A 410 20.46 9.27 26.95
CA ASN A 410 20.91 10.64 27.22
C ASN A 410 20.09 11.28 28.35
N HIS A 411 19.81 10.51 29.40
CA HIS A 411 18.99 10.96 30.52
C HIS A 411 19.47 12.31 31.08
N GLY A 412 18.51 13.17 31.42
CA GLY A 412 18.78 14.52 31.96
C GLY A 412 19.05 15.60 30.91
N THR A 413 19.20 15.25 29.62
CA THR A 413 19.44 16.23 28.53
C THR A 413 18.16 16.92 28.05
N ILE A 414 17.09 16.17 27.81
CA ILE A 414 15.81 16.72 27.30
C ILE A 414 14.85 16.95 28.46
N ARG A 415 14.46 18.21 28.66
CA ARG A 415 13.45 18.61 29.65
C ARG A 415 12.18 19.04 28.93
N THR A 416 11.06 18.36 29.21
CA THR A 416 9.74 18.73 28.70
C THR A 416 8.86 19.23 29.85
N PRO A 417 7.93 20.18 29.61
CA PRO A 417 6.99 20.63 30.65
C PRO A 417 6.07 19.52 31.15
N ILE A 418 5.81 18.53 30.29
CA ILE A 418 5.00 17.35 30.59
C ILE A 418 5.92 16.14 30.63
N PRO A 419 6.13 15.52 31.81
CA PRO A 419 6.91 14.31 31.94
C PRO A 419 6.38 13.20 31.02
N GLY A 420 7.25 12.52 30.28
CA GLY A 420 6.88 11.43 29.36
C GLY A 420 6.74 11.81 27.90
N LYS A 421 6.88 13.09 27.57
CA LYS A 421 6.91 13.57 26.18
C LYS A 421 8.33 13.72 25.63
N GLU A 422 9.35 13.31 26.37
CA GLU A 422 10.75 13.43 25.96
C GLU A 422 11.02 12.66 24.67
N GLY A 423 10.47 11.45 24.52
CA GLY A 423 10.57 10.67 23.29
C GLY A 423 9.95 11.36 22.06
N GLN A 424 8.79 12.00 22.23
CA GLN A 424 8.15 12.75 21.13
C GLN A 424 8.98 13.97 20.71
N GLU A 425 9.55 14.69 21.68
CA GLU A 425 10.41 15.84 21.39
C GLU A 425 11.72 15.42 20.72
N VAL A 426 12.33 14.31 21.15
CA VAL A 426 13.50 13.72 20.48
C VAL A 426 13.17 13.30 19.05
N LEU A 427 12.03 12.64 18.83
CA LEU A 427 11.59 12.26 17.49
C LEU A 427 11.40 13.47 16.58
N ARG A 428 10.80 14.55 17.10
CA ARG A 428 10.62 15.82 16.38
C ARG A 428 11.99 16.38 15.94
N ARG A 429 12.97 16.43 16.84
CA ARG A 429 14.34 16.90 16.54
C ARG A 429 15.03 16.03 15.49
N CYS A 430 14.96 14.70 15.64
CA CYS A 430 15.53 13.77 14.66
C CYS A 430 14.92 13.93 13.27
N ARG A 431 13.59 14.12 13.17
CA ARG A 431 12.92 14.40 11.88
C ARG A 431 13.39 15.71 11.26
N THR A 432 13.60 16.75 12.06
CA THR A 432 14.16 18.02 11.59
C THR A 432 15.57 17.83 11.01
N TRP A 433 16.44 17.08 11.69
CA TRP A 433 17.80 16.83 11.20
C TRP A 433 17.82 15.92 9.96
N ALA A 434 16.99 14.87 9.93
CA ALA A 434 16.93 13.91 8.83
C ALA A 434 16.48 14.52 7.50
N ALA A 435 15.71 15.61 7.53
CA ALA A 435 15.35 16.36 6.34
C ALA A 435 16.57 17.01 5.67
N SER A 436 17.57 17.43 6.45
CA SER A 436 18.81 18.02 5.95
C SER A 436 19.95 17.01 5.79
N VAL A 437 19.91 15.89 6.53
CA VAL A 437 20.96 14.87 6.56
C VAL A 437 20.35 13.50 6.23
N GLY A 438 20.45 13.10 4.95
CA GLY A 438 19.83 11.87 4.43
C GLY A 438 20.38 10.57 5.01
N GLU A 439 21.53 10.61 5.68
CA GLU A 439 22.14 9.51 6.42
C GLU A 439 21.34 9.12 7.67
N ILE A 440 20.50 10.00 8.20
CA ILE A 440 19.57 9.67 9.29
C ILE A 440 18.33 8.99 8.68
N ARG A 441 18.10 7.74 9.06
CA ARG A 441 16.94 6.93 8.65
C ARG A 441 15.96 6.83 9.81
N ILE A 442 14.69 7.12 9.51
CA ILE A 442 13.59 7.03 10.47
C ILE A 442 12.54 6.08 9.87
N GLY A 443 12.17 5.03 10.61
CA GLY A 443 11.12 4.09 10.20
C GLY A 443 9.73 4.76 10.09
N GLU A 444 8.80 4.10 9.41
CA GLU A 444 7.42 4.57 9.21
C GLU A 444 6.44 4.08 10.30
N GLU A 445 6.90 3.21 11.17
CA GLU A 445 6.14 2.64 12.29
C GLU A 445 5.82 3.67 13.40
N ALA A 446 4.80 3.39 14.22
CA ALA A 446 4.30 4.33 15.24
C ALA A 446 5.35 4.73 16.29
N ASN A 447 6.28 3.81 16.63
CA ASN A 447 7.46 4.10 17.43
C ASN A 447 8.71 3.84 16.57
N PRO A 448 9.13 4.82 15.76
CA PRO A 448 10.05 4.57 14.67
C PRO A 448 11.47 4.29 15.15
N THR A 449 12.08 3.27 14.55
CA THR A 449 13.51 3.03 14.67
C THR A 449 14.29 4.15 13.97
N ILE A 450 15.26 4.73 14.67
CA ILE A 450 16.16 5.79 14.20
C ILE A 450 17.55 5.18 14.07
N SER A 451 18.14 5.28 12.87
CA SER A 451 19.49 4.77 12.59
C SER A 451 20.28 5.76 11.74
N VAL A 452 21.61 5.65 11.80
CA VAL A 452 22.50 6.44 10.95
C VAL A 452 23.27 5.49 10.04
N GLN A 453 23.28 5.80 8.74
CA GLN A 453 24.08 5.08 7.77
C GLN A 453 25.43 5.80 7.58
N LEU A 454 26.51 5.18 8.02
CA LEU A 454 27.87 5.67 7.79
C LEU A 454 28.29 5.34 6.35
N SER A 455 28.15 6.32 5.46
CA SER A 455 28.52 6.22 4.05
C SER A 455 29.64 7.20 3.74
N GLY A 456 30.63 6.78 2.95
CA GLY A 456 31.66 7.67 2.41
C GLY A 456 31.21 8.39 1.12
N VAL A 457 29.96 8.20 0.70
CA VAL A 457 29.46 8.63 -0.61
C VAL A 457 28.96 10.08 -0.56
N ASP A 458 29.53 10.92 -1.44
CA ASP A 458 29.16 12.33 -1.56
C ASP A 458 27.86 12.51 -2.38
N THR A 459 26.73 12.65 -1.68
CA THR A 459 25.44 12.96 -2.29
C THR A 459 25.26 14.44 -2.61
N GLU A 460 26.05 15.34 -2.01
CA GLU A 460 25.89 16.79 -2.17
C GLU A 460 26.34 17.24 -3.56
N SER A 461 27.42 16.67 -4.08
CA SER A 461 27.84 16.92 -5.47
C SER A 461 26.78 16.52 -6.48
N ILE A 462 26.04 15.42 -6.26
CA ILE A 462 24.93 14.99 -7.12
C ILE A 462 23.80 16.03 -7.09
N ILE A 463 23.40 16.48 -5.90
CA ILE A 463 22.34 17.50 -5.73
C ILE A 463 22.76 18.81 -6.40
N LYS A 464 24.00 19.25 -6.20
CA LYS A 464 24.54 20.50 -6.75
C LYS A 464 24.58 20.50 -8.29
N GLN A 465 24.84 19.36 -8.92
CA GLN A 465 24.80 19.25 -10.39
C GLN A 465 23.39 19.47 -10.97
N ALA A 466 22.36 19.17 -10.19
CA ALA A 466 20.95 19.32 -10.57
C ALA A 466 20.31 20.60 -10.00
N GLU A 467 21.08 21.52 -9.42
CA GLU A 467 20.57 22.74 -8.77
C GLU A 467 19.72 23.61 -9.72
N ARG A 468 20.05 23.65 -11.02
CA ARG A 468 19.28 24.36 -12.06
C ARG A 468 17.84 23.87 -12.24
N GLU A 469 17.53 22.66 -11.76
CA GLU A 469 16.18 22.09 -11.83
C GLU A 469 15.25 22.74 -10.81
N ASP A 470 15.79 23.39 -9.78
CA ASP A 470 15.03 24.24 -8.88
C ASP A 470 14.69 25.59 -9.54
N ASN A 471 13.58 25.62 -10.27
CA ASN A 471 13.02 26.82 -10.89
C ASN A 471 11.51 26.91 -10.65
N GLN A 472 10.95 28.11 -10.83
CA GLN A 472 9.55 28.41 -10.52
C GLN A 472 8.57 27.45 -11.23
N GLY A 473 8.77 27.18 -12.52
CA GLY A 473 7.90 26.26 -13.27
C GLY A 473 7.90 24.83 -12.70
N ASN A 474 9.07 24.31 -12.34
CA ASN A 474 9.18 22.99 -11.72
C ASN A 474 8.59 22.95 -10.30
N ARG A 475 8.74 24.03 -9.51
CA ARG A 475 8.11 24.18 -8.20
C ARG A 475 6.58 24.18 -8.29
N ILE A 476 6.01 24.97 -9.21
CA ILE A 476 4.56 25.01 -9.47
C ILE A 476 4.05 23.64 -9.88
N ARG A 477 4.74 22.95 -10.80
CA ARG A 477 4.39 21.59 -11.21
C ARG A 477 4.41 20.62 -10.03
N ARG A 478 5.42 20.72 -9.15
CA ARG A 478 5.55 19.84 -7.97
C ARG A 478 4.41 20.06 -6.98
N VAL A 479 4.09 21.32 -6.66
CA VAL A 479 2.96 21.64 -5.78
C VAL A 479 1.64 21.18 -6.39
N ARG A 480 1.41 21.43 -7.69
CA ARG A 480 0.22 20.93 -8.40
C ARG A 480 0.07 19.42 -8.25
N GLN A 481 1.13 18.66 -8.51
CA GLN A 481 1.11 17.20 -8.43
C GLN A 481 0.76 16.73 -7.01
N MET A 482 1.40 17.30 -5.99
CA MET A 482 1.16 16.93 -4.59
C MET A 482 -0.27 17.28 -4.15
N LEU A 483 -0.79 18.45 -4.54
CA LEU A 483 -2.16 18.84 -4.23
C LEU A 483 -3.18 17.98 -4.95
N PHE A 484 -2.99 17.70 -6.24
CA PHE A 484 -3.94 16.92 -7.03
C PHE A 484 -4.04 15.48 -6.53
N GLU A 485 -2.90 14.89 -6.15
CA GLU A 485 -2.84 13.57 -5.49
C GLU A 485 -3.62 13.57 -4.18
N GLN A 486 -3.43 14.58 -3.32
CA GLN A 486 -4.14 14.69 -2.04
C GLN A 486 -5.63 15.00 -2.19
N LEU A 487 -5.99 15.82 -3.17
CA LEU A 487 -7.36 16.26 -3.43
C LEU A 487 -8.18 15.21 -4.20
N GLY A 488 -7.53 14.23 -4.84
CA GLY A 488 -8.20 13.23 -5.68
C GLY A 488 -8.73 13.81 -6.99
N VAL A 489 -8.12 14.87 -7.51
CA VAL A 489 -8.52 15.51 -8.78
C VAL A 489 -8.10 14.61 -9.95
N LYS A 490 -9.03 14.28 -10.84
CA LYS A 490 -8.78 13.46 -12.03
C LYS A 490 -8.47 14.35 -13.25
N GLY A 491 -7.87 13.76 -14.29
CA GLY A 491 -7.62 14.46 -15.56
C GLY A 491 -6.34 15.30 -15.57
N GLU A 492 -5.27 14.86 -14.90
CA GLU A 492 -3.96 15.53 -14.93
C GLU A 492 -3.41 15.54 -16.37
N GLY A 493 -3.64 16.65 -17.10
CA GLY A 493 -3.29 16.83 -18.51
C GLY A 493 -4.45 17.22 -19.43
N GLU A 494 -5.69 17.16 -18.95
CA GLU A 494 -6.88 17.63 -19.68
C GLU A 494 -7.01 19.16 -19.59
N ILE A 495 -7.72 19.78 -20.55
CA ILE A 495 -7.95 21.23 -20.59
C ILE A 495 -8.79 21.69 -19.39
N GLU A 496 -9.78 20.88 -19.00
CA GLU A 496 -10.61 21.10 -17.82
C GLU A 496 -10.39 19.95 -16.83
N GLN A 497 -10.14 20.28 -15.56
CA GLN A 497 -10.03 19.28 -14.51
C GLN A 497 -11.32 19.28 -13.69
N PHE A 498 -11.78 18.08 -13.30
CA PHE A 498 -13.03 17.91 -12.57
C PHE A 498 -12.78 17.25 -11.23
N TYR A 499 -13.49 17.75 -10.22
CA TYR A 499 -13.62 17.13 -8.92
C TYR A 499 -15.03 16.55 -8.76
N GLU A 500 -15.12 15.23 -8.63
CA GLU A 500 -16.37 14.53 -8.38
C GLU A 500 -16.56 14.34 -6.87
N LEU A 501 -17.71 14.76 -6.35
CA LEU A 501 -18.09 14.55 -4.96
C LEU A 501 -19.49 13.94 -4.84
N ASN A 502 -19.69 13.21 -3.75
CA ASN A 502 -21.01 12.72 -3.38
C ASN A 502 -21.61 13.62 -2.29
N TRP A 503 -22.49 14.53 -2.69
CA TRP A 503 -23.12 15.49 -1.80
C TRP A 503 -24.57 15.08 -1.51
N ARG A 504 -24.90 14.86 -0.23
CA ARG A 504 -26.22 14.34 0.20
C ARG A 504 -26.64 13.07 -0.56
N ASN A 505 -25.69 12.17 -0.83
CA ASN A 505 -25.89 10.94 -1.61
C ASN A 505 -26.32 11.17 -3.08
N THR A 506 -26.01 12.36 -3.61
CA THR A 506 -26.13 12.69 -5.03
C THR A 506 -24.76 13.03 -5.61
N LYS A 507 -24.48 12.54 -6.82
CA LYS A 507 -23.23 12.86 -7.53
C LYS A 507 -23.25 14.31 -7.98
N ARG A 508 -22.14 15.00 -7.76
CA ARG A 508 -21.87 16.39 -8.16
C ARG A 508 -20.47 16.50 -8.73
N SER A 509 -20.29 17.48 -9.59
CA SER A 509 -19.00 17.86 -10.17
C SER A 509 -18.70 19.32 -9.86
N CYS A 510 -17.42 19.62 -9.74
CA CYS A 510 -16.89 20.97 -9.65
C CYS A 510 -15.71 21.07 -10.62
N VAL A 511 -15.62 22.16 -11.39
CA VAL A 511 -14.46 22.42 -12.25
C VAL A 511 -13.33 22.93 -11.37
N VAL A 512 -12.13 22.38 -11.51
CA VAL A 512 -10.94 22.81 -10.76
C VAL A 512 -9.96 23.48 -11.71
N LEU A 513 -9.45 24.65 -11.33
CA LEU A 513 -8.41 25.38 -12.04
C LEU A 513 -7.25 25.67 -11.08
N PHE A 514 -6.06 25.16 -11.37
CA PHE A 514 -4.86 25.43 -10.59
C PHE A 514 -4.00 26.48 -11.29
N LYS A 515 -3.97 27.72 -10.77
CA LYS A 515 -3.26 28.86 -11.37
C LYS A 515 -3.12 30.04 -10.40
N ASN A 516 -2.10 30.87 -10.62
CA ASN A 516 -1.87 32.14 -9.91
C ASN A 516 -3.04 33.10 -10.13
N ILE A 517 -3.72 33.50 -9.06
CA ILE A 517 -4.94 34.31 -9.08
C ILE A 517 -4.64 35.73 -9.54
N ARG A 518 -3.60 36.37 -9.02
CA ARG A 518 -3.13 37.70 -9.44
C ARG A 518 -2.98 37.81 -10.97
N GLU A 519 -2.49 36.75 -11.62
CA GLU A 519 -2.29 36.72 -13.08
C GLU A 519 -3.53 36.35 -13.91
N LEU A 520 -4.66 36.01 -13.29
CA LEU A 520 -5.85 35.61 -14.04
C LEU A 520 -6.51 36.79 -14.76
N SER A 521 -6.97 36.53 -15.98
CA SER A 521 -7.94 37.40 -16.66
C SER A 521 -9.31 37.29 -15.99
N ASP A 522 -10.12 38.34 -16.09
CA ASP A 522 -11.49 38.33 -15.54
C ASP A 522 -12.34 37.20 -16.16
N SER A 523 -12.14 36.91 -17.46
CA SER A 523 -12.77 35.77 -18.14
C SER A 523 -12.42 34.40 -17.56
N SER A 524 -11.27 34.26 -16.89
CA SER A 524 -10.88 33.01 -16.22
C SER A 524 -11.58 32.84 -14.86
N LEU A 525 -11.84 33.97 -14.18
CA LEU A 525 -12.56 34.06 -12.90
C LEU A 525 -14.08 33.86 -13.10
N GLU A 526 -14.62 34.28 -14.24
CA GLU A 526 -16.00 34.00 -14.64
C GLU A 526 -16.26 32.48 -14.77
N ASN A 527 -17.52 32.08 -14.59
CA ASN A 527 -17.94 30.69 -14.78
C ASN A 527 -19.25 30.66 -15.57
N THR A 528 -19.20 30.06 -16.76
CA THR A 528 -20.35 29.89 -17.67
C THR A 528 -21.09 28.57 -17.46
N SER A 529 -20.52 27.64 -16.68
CA SER A 529 -21.15 26.38 -16.31
C SER A 529 -22.17 26.57 -15.19
N THR A 530 -23.13 25.64 -15.11
CA THR A 530 -24.04 25.54 -13.96
C THR A 530 -23.33 25.02 -12.71
N ASP A 531 -22.28 24.23 -12.90
CA ASP A 531 -21.47 23.65 -11.81
C ASP A 531 -20.51 24.70 -11.24
N TRP A 532 -20.16 24.57 -9.96
CA TRP A 532 -19.18 25.46 -9.33
C TRP A 532 -17.79 25.29 -9.93
N LYS A 533 -17.05 26.39 -9.99
CA LYS A 533 -15.62 26.40 -10.30
C LYS A 533 -14.83 26.65 -9.01
N LEU A 534 -13.76 25.90 -8.78
CA LEU A 534 -12.79 26.09 -7.71
C LEU A 534 -11.44 26.45 -8.32
N ILE A 535 -10.95 27.64 -8.01
CA ILE A 535 -9.62 28.11 -8.37
C ILE A 535 -8.71 27.89 -7.16
N ILE A 536 -7.61 27.18 -7.36
CA ILE A 536 -6.61 26.89 -6.34
C ILE A 536 -5.32 27.58 -6.74
N ASP A 537 -4.87 28.52 -5.91
CA ASP A 537 -3.58 29.19 -6.08
C ASP A 537 -2.46 28.40 -5.37
N PHE A 538 -1.19 28.77 -5.55
CA PHE A 538 -0.01 28.16 -4.93
C PHE A 538 0.69 29.11 -3.93
N PRO A 539 1.37 28.57 -2.90
CA PRO A 539 1.80 29.33 -1.73
C PRO A 539 3.12 30.10 -1.90
N PHE A 540 3.43 30.62 -3.08
CA PHE A 540 4.62 31.43 -3.35
C PHE A 540 4.48 32.16 -4.68
N ASP A 541 5.20 33.26 -4.89
CA ASP A 541 5.17 33.99 -6.15
C ASP A 541 6.53 34.63 -6.48
N GLU A 542 6.60 35.38 -7.57
CA GLU A 542 7.73 36.24 -7.92
C GLU A 542 8.05 37.25 -6.80
N PRO A 543 9.33 37.61 -6.60
CA PRO A 543 9.72 38.55 -5.55
C PRO A 543 8.95 39.87 -5.62
N GLY A 544 8.36 40.27 -4.47
CA GLY A 544 7.59 41.51 -4.34
C GLY A 544 6.08 41.32 -4.40
N HIS A 545 5.60 40.09 -4.65
CA HIS A 545 4.18 39.76 -4.66
C HIS A 545 3.80 38.84 -3.49
N GLY A 546 2.58 38.99 -3.00
CA GLY A 546 2.07 38.24 -1.85
C GLY A 546 0.57 37.94 -1.91
N PRO A 547 0.02 37.18 -0.95
CA PRO A 547 -1.40 36.79 -0.95
C PRO A 547 -2.38 37.97 -1.00
N LYS A 548 -1.97 39.15 -0.53
CA LYS A 548 -2.79 40.37 -0.57
C LYS A 548 -3.00 40.89 -1.98
N ASP A 549 -2.09 40.62 -2.92
CA ASP A 549 -2.27 40.97 -4.32
C ASP A 549 -3.37 40.10 -4.95
N ASP A 550 -3.44 38.81 -4.59
CA ASP A 550 -4.52 37.91 -4.99
C ASP A 550 -5.87 38.38 -4.47
N LEU A 551 -5.94 38.72 -3.17
CA LEU A 551 -7.16 39.27 -2.56
C LEU A 551 -7.60 40.58 -3.23
N SER A 552 -6.65 41.46 -3.56
CA SER A 552 -6.92 42.71 -4.27
C SER A 552 -7.48 42.47 -5.67
N LYS A 553 -6.96 41.48 -6.40
CA LYS A 553 -7.47 41.05 -7.70
C LYS A 553 -8.90 40.50 -7.62
N LEU A 554 -9.18 39.66 -6.63
CA LEU A 554 -10.53 39.12 -6.40
C LEU A 554 -11.52 40.20 -5.99
N GLN A 555 -11.10 41.17 -5.17
CA GLN A 555 -11.92 42.32 -4.80
C GLN A 555 -12.25 43.19 -6.02
N ALA A 556 -11.25 43.52 -6.85
CA ALA A 556 -11.47 44.29 -8.07
C ALA A 556 -12.47 43.60 -9.02
N PHE A 557 -12.43 42.27 -9.12
CA PHE A 557 -13.41 41.50 -9.89
C PHE A 557 -14.83 41.63 -9.31
N ARG A 558 -14.99 41.52 -7.99
CA ARG A 558 -16.31 41.67 -7.32
C ARG A 558 -16.90 43.07 -7.52
N GLU A 559 -16.05 44.10 -7.55
CA GLU A 559 -16.47 45.49 -7.78
C GLU A 559 -16.89 45.74 -9.24
N SER A 560 -16.18 45.15 -10.21
CA SER A 560 -16.49 45.30 -11.64
C SER A 560 -17.62 44.39 -12.14
N HIS A 561 -17.85 43.25 -11.48
CA HIS A 561 -18.85 42.25 -11.86
C HIS A 561 -19.88 42.03 -10.72
N PRO A 562 -20.85 42.94 -10.53
CA PRO A 562 -21.80 42.86 -9.40
C PRO A 562 -22.75 41.66 -9.46
N ALA A 563 -22.96 41.06 -10.65
CA ALA A 563 -23.69 39.79 -10.79
C ALA A 563 -22.89 38.59 -10.25
N GLY A 564 -21.56 38.74 -10.14
CA GLY A 564 -20.60 37.75 -9.70
C GLY A 564 -20.52 36.49 -10.57
N ALA A 565 -19.79 35.50 -10.07
CA ALA A 565 -19.56 34.23 -10.74
C ALA A 565 -19.60 33.07 -9.73
N ARG A 566 -20.09 31.89 -10.15
CA ARG A 566 -20.08 30.66 -9.35
C ARG A 566 -18.67 30.08 -9.23
N THR A 567 -17.79 30.86 -8.63
CA THR A 567 -16.36 30.60 -8.52
C THR A 567 -15.95 30.77 -7.06
N LEU A 568 -15.33 29.74 -6.51
CA LEU A 568 -14.60 29.76 -5.26
C LEU A 568 -13.11 29.89 -5.55
N CYS A 569 -12.41 30.69 -4.77
CA CYS A 569 -10.97 30.87 -4.83
C CYS A 569 -10.36 30.43 -3.50
N TRP A 570 -9.40 29.52 -3.56
CA TRP A 570 -8.62 29.06 -2.42
C TRP A 570 -7.24 29.70 -2.47
N VAL A 571 -7.07 30.76 -1.66
CA VAL A 571 -5.86 31.57 -1.57
C VAL A 571 -5.01 31.04 -0.40
N PRO A 572 -3.88 30.37 -0.66
CA PRO A 572 -3.02 29.86 0.39
C PRO A 572 -2.22 30.98 1.04
N ALA A 573 -1.85 30.80 2.31
CA ALA A 573 -0.78 31.59 2.91
C ALA A 573 0.58 31.22 2.28
N PHE A 574 1.50 32.17 2.17
CA PHE A 574 2.77 31.93 1.51
C PHE A 574 3.75 31.14 2.38
N PHE A 575 4.57 30.32 1.73
CA PHE A 575 5.67 29.59 2.33
C PHE A 575 6.73 30.52 2.86
N SER A 576 7.27 30.16 4.02
CA SER A 576 8.48 30.77 4.55
C SER A 576 9.67 30.50 3.61
N HIS A 577 10.76 31.24 3.79
CA HIS A 577 11.99 30.99 3.07
C HIS A 577 12.57 29.58 3.30
N ASP A 578 12.44 29.00 4.49
CA ASP A 578 12.89 27.63 4.75
C ASP A 578 11.99 26.59 4.05
N ALA A 579 10.66 26.79 4.05
CA ALA A 579 9.73 25.91 3.33
C ALA A 579 9.94 25.97 1.81
N GLN A 580 10.26 27.15 1.26
CA GLN A 580 10.64 27.29 -0.15
C GLN A 580 11.94 26.54 -0.49
N LYS A 581 12.93 26.55 0.42
CA LYS A 581 14.16 25.76 0.25
C LYS A 581 13.88 24.26 0.25
N ASP A 582 13.00 23.80 1.13
CA ASP A 582 12.60 22.39 1.16
C ASP A 582 11.89 21.98 -0.13
N LEU A 583 10.98 22.81 -0.63
CA LEU A 583 10.32 22.58 -1.91
C LEU A 583 11.32 22.52 -3.06
N GLY A 584 12.29 23.45 -3.10
CA GLY A 584 13.33 23.48 -4.13
C GLY A 584 14.21 22.22 -4.11
N LEU A 585 14.64 21.79 -2.92
CA LEU A 585 15.40 20.56 -2.77
C LEU A 585 14.56 19.32 -3.15
N LEU A 586 13.27 19.28 -2.82
CA LEU A 586 12.37 18.20 -3.22
C LEU A 586 12.24 18.11 -4.74
N VAL A 587 12.12 19.26 -5.42
CA VAL A 587 12.11 19.34 -6.89
C VAL A 587 13.38 18.72 -7.48
N ILE A 588 14.55 19.06 -6.94
CA ILE A 588 15.84 18.53 -7.38
C ILE A 588 15.89 17.01 -7.18
N LEU A 589 15.59 16.52 -5.97
CA LEU A 589 15.66 15.09 -5.63
C LEU A 589 14.71 14.25 -6.49
N GLU A 590 13.48 14.74 -6.69
CA GLU A 590 12.52 14.09 -7.57
C GLU A 590 13.00 14.04 -9.02
N HIS A 591 13.62 15.13 -9.52
CA HIS A 591 14.20 15.13 -10.86
C HIS A 591 15.31 14.08 -10.99
N ILE A 592 16.26 14.05 -10.06
CA ILE A 592 17.40 13.11 -10.07
C ILE A 592 16.91 11.65 -10.04
N LEU A 593 15.92 11.35 -9.20
CA LEU A 593 15.44 9.99 -8.94
C LEU A 593 14.40 9.49 -9.95
N THR A 594 13.99 10.32 -10.91
CA THR A 594 13.02 9.93 -11.94
C THR A 594 13.70 9.14 -13.07
N GLY A 595 13.21 7.92 -13.32
CA GLY A 595 13.69 7.05 -14.40
C GLY A 595 15.18 6.74 -14.29
N GLU A 596 15.91 6.87 -15.39
CA GLU A 596 17.34 6.56 -15.50
C GLU A 596 18.27 7.75 -15.20
N ARG A 597 17.72 8.92 -14.84
CA ARG A 597 18.48 10.18 -14.69
C ARG A 597 19.56 10.12 -13.62
N PHE A 598 19.34 9.35 -12.56
CA PHE A 598 20.33 9.18 -11.47
C PHE A 598 21.71 8.77 -12.01
N GLY A 599 21.77 7.91 -13.02
CA GLY A 599 23.04 7.48 -13.63
C GLY A 599 23.85 8.64 -14.22
N GLN A 600 23.18 9.65 -14.75
CA GLN A 600 23.82 10.82 -15.38
C GLN A 600 24.49 11.72 -14.34
N TYR A 601 23.84 11.94 -13.19
CA TYR A 601 24.34 12.77 -12.10
C TYR A 601 25.33 12.03 -11.18
N ALA A 602 25.26 10.70 -11.12
CA ALA A 602 26.13 9.85 -10.29
C ALA A 602 27.37 9.30 -11.03
N ASN A 603 27.73 9.87 -12.19
CA ASN A 603 28.85 9.39 -13.00
C ASN A 603 30.21 9.48 -12.30
N GLN A 604 30.37 10.46 -11.40
CA GLN A 604 31.59 10.66 -10.59
C GLN A 604 31.77 9.60 -9.50
N LEU A 605 30.71 8.87 -9.16
CA LEU A 605 30.75 7.81 -8.16
C LEU A 605 31.14 6.47 -8.78
N SER A 606 31.87 5.66 -8.00
CA SER A 606 32.20 4.29 -8.36
C SER A 606 30.93 3.43 -8.50
N PRO A 607 30.94 2.35 -9.32
CA PRO A 607 29.79 1.46 -9.44
C PRO A 607 29.31 0.85 -8.10
N GLN A 608 30.22 0.70 -7.13
CA GLN A 608 29.90 0.18 -5.80
C GLN A 608 29.18 1.22 -4.92
N ASP A 609 29.47 2.51 -5.09
CA ASP A 609 28.90 3.60 -4.30
C ASP A 609 27.53 4.08 -4.80
N ARG A 610 27.23 3.88 -6.09
CA ARG A 610 25.97 4.33 -6.72
C ARG A 610 24.71 3.80 -6.05
N PRO A 611 24.59 2.50 -5.70
CA PRO A 611 23.42 2.00 -4.97
C PRO A 611 23.24 2.66 -3.60
N ALA A 612 24.33 2.91 -2.88
CA ALA A 612 24.30 3.57 -1.58
C ALA A 612 23.86 5.04 -1.69
N ALA A 613 24.43 5.81 -2.64
CA ALA A 613 23.98 7.17 -2.94
C ALA A 613 22.49 7.23 -3.29
N ARG A 614 22.02 6.32 -4.16
CA ARG A 614 20.62 6.28 -4.56
C ARG A 614 19.70 6.06 -3.36
N SER A 615 20.02 5.09 -2.51
CA SER A 615 19.25 4.80 -1.30
C SER A 615 19.20 6.00 -0.34
N LEU A 616 20.30 6.74 -0.19
CA LEU A 616 20.34 7.96 0.63
C LEU A 616 19.45 9.08 0.08
N LEU A 617 19.53 9.34 -1.23
CA LEU A 617 18.69 10.36 -1.88
C LEU A 617 17.20 9.97 -1.85
N GLU A 618 16.86 8.68 -2.01
CA GLU A 618 15.49 8.19 -1.90
C GLU A 618 14.91 8.38 -0.50
N ASN A 619 15.71 8.12 0.54
CA ASN A 619 15.34 8.39 1.92
C ASN A 619 15.11 9.89 2.16
N GLN A 620 16.06 10.74 1.74
CA GLN A 620 15.94 12.19 1.88
C GLN A 620 14.70 12.73 1.16
N ARG A 621 14.43 12.23 -0.06
CA ARG A 621 13.22 12.58 -0.83
C ARG A 621 11.94 12.22 -0.07
N SER A 622 11.85 11.02 0.51
CA SER A 622 10.65 10.55 1.22
C SER A 622 10.32 11.46 2.42
N ILE A 623 11.34 11.72 3.25
CA ILE A 623 11.21 12.60 4.43
C ILE A 623 10.83 14.03 4.01
N LEU A 624 11.50 14.55 2.99
CA LEU A 624 11.27 15.90 2.50
C LEU A 624 9.88 16.05 1.88
N ARG A 625 9.38 15.03 1.18
CA ARG A 625 8.01 15.01 0.64
C ARG A 625 6.96 15.12 1.75
N GLN A 626 7.12 14.38 2.85
CA GLN A 626 6.22 14.48 4.01
C GLN A 626 6.28 15.86 4.67
N ARG A 627 7.47 16.45 4.79
CA ARG A 627 7.64 17.79 5.36
C ARG A 627 7.01 18.88 4.48
N VAL A 628 7.24 18.84 3.16
CA VAL A 628 6.61 19.76 2.21
C VAL A 628 5.08 19.58 2.20
N GLN A 629 4.58 18.35 2.36
CA GLN A 629 3.15 18.11 2.56
C GLN A 629 2.61 18.84 3.79
N GLY A 630 3.29 18.75 4.94
CA GLY A 630 2.91 19.51 6.13
C GLY A 630 2.94 21.03 5.93
N HIS A 631 3.89 21.55 5.14
CA HIS A 631 3.90 22.96 4.75
C HIS A 631 2.67 23.34 3.91
N LEU A 632 2.27 22.50 2.95
CA LEU A 632 1.05 22.69 2.16
C LEU A 632 -0.19 22.68 3.07
N ASP A 633 -0.32 21.69 3.95
CA ASP A 633 -1.47 21.58 4.85
C ASP A 633 -1.63 22.83 5.74
N ALA A 634 -0.51 23.39 6.22
CA ALA A 634 -0.51 24.65 6.95
C ALA A 634 -0.88 25.86 6.05
N ALA A 635 -0.35 25.93 4.83
CA ALA A 635 -0.61 27.02 3.89
C ALA A 635 -2.09 27.10 3.48
N TYR A 636 -2.71 25.94 3.23
CA TYR A 636 -4.11 25.83 2.85
C TYR A 636 -5.09 25.84 4.05
N GLY A 637 -4.58 25.93 5.29
CA GLY A 637 -5.37 26.22 6.49
C GLY A 637 -5.98 24.99 7.20
N LEU A 638 -5.38 23.81 7.07
CA LEU A 638 -5.83 22.57 7.73
C LEU A 638 -5.21 22.37 9.12
N GLU A 639 -3.91 22.63 9.25
CA GLU A 639 -3.16 22.40 10.49
C GLU A 639 -2.76 23.72 11.16
N ALA A 640 -2.57 23.66 12.49
CA ALA A 640 -1.97 24.76 13.22
C ALA A 640 -0.55 25.04 12.67
N LEU A 641 -0.18 26.31 12.58
CA LEU A 641 1.13 26.80 12.12
C LEU A 641 2.28 25.94 12.66
N ILE A 642 2.88 25.13 11.80
CA ILE A 642 4.18 24.50 12.07
C ILE A 642 5.22 25.64 12.04
N PRO A 643 5.97 25.89 13.13
CA PRO A 643 6.95 26.98 13.18
C PRO A 643 7.92 26.92 12.01
N GLY A 644 8.09 28.04 11.30
CA GLY A 644 8.97 28.15 10.14
C GLY A 644 8.37 27.62 8.83
N SER A 645 7.09 27.28 8.76
CA SER A 645 6.45 26.82 7.51
C SER A 645 5.91 27.95 6.64
N LEU A 646 5.32 28.97 7.27
CA LEU A 646 4.66 30.08 6.59
C LEU A 646 5.45 31.38 6.80
N ASP A 647 5.35 32.28 5.83
CA ASP A 647 5.86 33.64 5.95
C ASP A 647 4.93 34.46 6.87
N THR A 648 5.46 34.89 8.01
CA THR A 648 4.72 35.69 8.99
C THR A 648 4.63 37.17 8.62
N VAL A 649 5.37 37.63 7.61
CA VAL A 649 5.39 39.04 7.17
C VAL A 649 4.16 39.36 6.32
N HIS A 650 3.75 38.43 5.45
CA HIS A 650 2.61 38.57 4.54
C HIS A 650 1.43 37.67 4.94
N ASP A 651 1.18 37.54 6.25
CA ASP A 651 0.13 36.66 6.75
C ASP A 651 -1.28 37.19 6.39
N ILE A 652 -2.19 36.25 6.17
CA ILE A 652 -3.62 36.49 5.90
C ILE A 652 -4.45 35.67 6.89
N GLU A 653 -5.59 36.24 7.31
CA GLU A 653 -6.46 35.56 8.26
C GLU A 653 -7.01 34.26 7.66
N LEU A 654 -7.29 33.26 8.50
CA LEU A 654 -7.77 31.96 8.02
C LEU A 654 -9.06 32.09 7.19
N GLY A 655 -9.93 33.05 7.51
CA GLY A 655 -11.15 33.32 6.74
C GLY A 655 -10.90 33.90 5.35
N GLU A 656 -9.83 34.69 5.18
CA GLU A 656 -9.47 35.33 3.90
C GLU A 656 -8.92 34.34 2.88
N ARG A 657 -8.52 33.13 3.32
CA ARG A 657 -8.03 32.06 2.44
C ARG A 657 -9.10 31.44 1.55
N PHE A 658 -10.36 31.70 1.85
CA PHE A 658 -11.51 31.12 1.14
C PHE A 658 -12.41 32.26 0.66
N VAL A 659 -12.36 32.56 -0.63
CA VAL A 659 -13.09 33.69 -1.22
C VAL A 659 -14.13 33.18 -2.20
N SER A 660 -15.38 33.65 -2.08
CA SER A 660 -16.38 33.45 -3.12
C SER A 660 -16.53 34.70 -3.98
N LEU A 661 -16.65 34.49 -5.29
CA LEU A 661 -17.03 35.52 -6.24
C LEU A 661 -18.54 35.56 -6.50
N TRP A 662 -19.32 34.74 -5.76
CA TRP A 662 -20.77 34.70 -5.88
C TRP A 662 -21.42 35.64 -4.85
N PRO A 663 -22.31 36.57 -5.24
CA PRO A 663 -22.88 37.53 -4.31
C PRO A 663 -23.74 36.85 -3.24
N GLY A 664 -23.51 37.20 -1.98
CA GLY A 664 -24.28 36.69 -0.84
C GLY A 664 -23.82 35.32 -0.30
N PHE A 665 -22.78 34.70 -0.88
CA PHE A 665 -22.15 33.52 -0.33
C PHE A 665 -20.77 33.86 0.26
N GLU A 666 -20.59 33.62 1.56
CA GLU A 666 -19.30 33.75 2.22
C GLU A 666 -18.90 32.38 2.80
N PRO A 667 -17.88 31.72 2.25
CA PRO A 667 -17.47 30.40 2.70
C PRO A 667 -16.79 30.49 4.07
N LYS A 668 -17.07 29.51 4.94
CA LYS A 668 -16.40 29.38 6.23
C LYS A 668 -15.16 28.50 6.10
N PRO A 669 -14.13 28.74 6.92
CA PRO A 669 -12.97 27.85 7.01
C PRO A 669 -13.40 26.39 7.19
N PRO A 670 -12.86 25.46 6.39
CA PRO A 670 -13.31 24.10 6.42
C PRO A 670 -12.77 23.35 7.65
N VAL A 671 -13.61 22.50 8.25
CA VAL A 671 -13.21 21.61 9.35
C VAL A 671 -12.98 20.21 8.79
N ALA A 672 -11.74 19.89 8.47
CA ALA A 672 -11.37 18.61 7.87
C ALA A 672 -9.99 18.14 8.34
N ALA A 673 -9.76 16.83 8.30
CA ALA A 673 -8.48 16.22 8.66
C ALA A 673 -7.43 16.29 7.54
N ASN A 674 -7.84 16.56 6.29
CA ASN A 674 -6.95 16.60 5.12
C ASN A 674 -7.53 17.50 4.01
N LEU A 675 -6.72 17.75 2.97
CA LEU A 675 -7.05 18.64 1.85
C LEU A 675 -8.30 18.21 1.08
N ALA A 676 -8.45 16.90 0.78
CA ALA A 676 -9.66 16.39 0.13
C ALA A 676 -10.93 16.64 0.94
N GLY A 677 -10.87 16.43 2.26
CA GLY A 677 -11.96 16.74 3.17
C GLY A 677 -12.29 18.23 3.20
N ALA A 678 -11.28 19.10 3.19
CA ALA A 678 -11.49 20.54 3.15
C ALA A 678 -12.13 21.00 1.84
N MET A 679 -11.65 20.51 0.70
CA MET A 679 -12.25 20.80 -0.60
C MET A 679 -13.69 20.30 -0.68
N ASN A 680 -13.97 19.07 -0.22
CA ASN A 680 -15.32 18.55 -0.11
C ASN A 680 -16.23 19.47 0.70
N HIS A 681 -15.76 19.94 1.85
CA HIS A 681 -16.54 20.80 2.72
C HIS A 681 -16.78 22.19 2.10
N LEU A 682 -15.78 22.79 1.44
CA LEU A 682 -15.94 24.07 0.72
C LEU A 682 -16.96 23.97 -0.41
N VAL A 683 -16.85 22.96 -1.27
CA VAL A 683 -17.80 22.74 -2.37
C VAL A 683 -19.18 22.38 -1.82
N SER A 684 -19.26 21.64 -0.71
CA SER A 684 -20.53 21.34 -0.03
C SER A 684 -21.22 22.59 0.50
N GLN A 685 -20.48 23.55 1.08
CA GLN A 685 -21.02 24.83 1.52
C GLN A 685 -21.61 25.62 0.33
N ALA A 686 -20.93 25.61 -0.81
CA ALA A 686 -21.40 26.27 -2.03
C ALA A 686 -22.70 25.64 -2.57
N LEU A 687 -22.77 24.31 -2.58
CA LEU A 687 -23.96 23.55 -2.97
C LEU A 687 -25.13 23.77 -1.99
N GLU A 688 -24.86 23.91 -0.69
CA GLU A 688 -25.88 24.26 0.31
C GLU A 688 -26.42 25.67 0.13
N HIS A 689 -25.58 26.61 -0.30
CA HIS A 689 -26.03 27.96 -0.65
C HIS A 689 -26.94 27.97 -1.88
N ASP A 690 -26.55 27.26 -2.96
CA ASP A 690 -27.36 27.16 -4.18
C ASP A 690 -28.65 26.37 -3.97
N TYR A 691 -28.60 25.29 -3.18
CA TYR A 691 -29.69 24.34 -3.01
C TYR A 691 -30.05 24.12 -1.53
N PRO A 692 -30.57 25.16 -0.83
CA PRO A 692 -30.82 25.12 0.61
C PRO A 692 -31.95 24.16 0.99
N ALA A 693 -32.79 23.73 0.04
CA ALA A 693 -33.84 22.74 0.25
C ALA A 693 -33.50 21.35 -0.32
N ALA A 694 -32.23 21.10 -0.69
CA ALA A 694 -31.80 19.80 -1.17
C ALA A 694 -32.09 18.69 -0.13
N PRO A 695 -32.73 17.58 -0.52
CA PRO A 695 -33.02 16.51 0.42
C PRO A 695 -31.75 15.80 0.89
N ALA A 696 -31.71 15.40 2.16
CA ALA A 696 -30.68 14.53 2.69
C ALA A 696 -31.11 13.07 2.47
N PHE A 697 -30.64 12.47 1.37
CA PHE A 697 -30.91 11.06 1.09
C PHE A 697 -30.08 10.15 2.00
N GLU A 698 -30.68 9.05 2.47
CA GLU A 698 -29.95 8.03 3.25
C GLU A 698 -29.34 6.94 2.36
N ALA A 699 -29.70 6.92 1.06
CA ALA A 699 -29.15 6.00 0.07
C ALA A 699 -28.75 6.75 -1.20
N GLU A 700 -27.77 6.20 -1.93
CA GLU A 700 -27.30 6.77 -3.19
C GLU A 700 -28.40 6.79 -4.27
N ILE A 701 -28.54 7.94 -4.93
CA ILE A 701 -29.49 8.14 -6.02
C ILE A 701 -28.96 7.50 -7.31
N LYS A 702 -29.32 6.22 -7.49
CA LYS A 702 -29.07 5.43 -8.71
C LYS A 702 -30.37 5.16 -9.45
N THR A 703 -30.30 5.07 -10.78
CA THR A 703 -31.45 4.73 -11.62
C THR A 703 -32.13 3.42 -11.19
N SER A 704 -31.36 2.40 -10.79
CA SER A 704 -31.90 1.13 -10.29
C SER A 704 -32.66 1.25 -8.97
N ASN A 705 -32.17 2.07 -8.05
CA ASN A 705 -32.82 2.35 -6.78
C ASN A 705 -34.12 3.13 -7.00
N LEU A 706 -34.06 4.17 -7.82
CA LEU A 706 -35.22 4.99 -8.17
C LEU A 706 -36.31 4.19 -8.90
N LYS A 707 -35.97 3.20 -9.75
CA LYS A 707 -36.96 2.31 -10.38
C LYS A 707 -37.75 1.51 -9.36
N LYS A 708 -37.09 0.92 -8.36
CA LYS A 708 -37.75 0.18 -7.26
C LYS A 708 -38.67 1.08 -6.44
N VAL A 709 -38.26 2.33 -6.20
CA VAL A 709 -39.10 3.31 -5.50
C VAL A 709 -40.29 3.71 -6.36
N LEU A 710 -40.10 3.93 -7.66
CA LEU A 710 -41.18 4.23 -8.59
C LEU A 710 -42.22 3.11 -8.62
N GLU A 711 -41.82 1.85 -8.66
CA GLU A 711 -42.73 0.70 -8.63
C GLU A 711 -43.66 0.73 -7.41
N VAL A 712 -43.09 0.87 -6.20
CA VAL A 712 -43.86 0.96 -4.94
C VAL A 712 -44.77 2.19 -4.94
N VAL A 713 -44.29 3.34 -5.39
CA VAL A 713 -45.08 4.57 -5.45
C VAL A 713 -46.21 4.45 -6.46
N SER A 714 -45.98 3.78 -7.60
CA SER A 714 -46.99 3.50 -8.61
C SER A 714 -48.06 2.54 -8.13
N GLU A 715 -47.71 1.53 -7.34
CA GLU A 715 -48.69 0.64 -6.70
C GLU A 715 -49.53 1.40 -5.67
N ALA A 716 -48.88 2.21 -4.83
CA ALA A 716 -49.58 3.04 -3.85
C ALA A 716 -50.53 4.06 -4.51
N ALA A 717 -50.17 4.63 -5.66
CA ALA A 717 -51.03 5.54 -6.42
C ALA A 717 -52.30 4.88 -6.98
N ARG A 718 -52.32 3.55 -7.10
CA ARG A 718 -53.49 2.76 -7.55
C ARG A 718 -54.36 2.27 -6.39
N ALA A 719 -53.79 2.16 -5.19
CA ALA A 719 -54.54 1.74 -4.00
C ALA A 719 -55.59 2.79 -3.61
N GLN A 720 -56.80 2.36 -3.26
CA GLN A 720 -57.91 3.27 -2.89
C GLN A 720 -57.56 4.16 -1.68
N ASP A 721 -56.79 3.65 -0.72
CA ASP A 721 -56.36 4.38 0.48
C ASP A 721 -54.94 4.94 0.37
N GLY A 722 -54.27 4.76 -0.79
CA GLY A 722 -52.90 5.19 -1.01
C GLY A 722 -51.85 4.37 -0.25
N ARG A 723 -52.20 3.19 0.27
CA ARG A 723 -51.32 2.35 1.09
C ARG A 723 -50.95 1.06 0.36
N VAL A 724 -49.66 0.71 0.37
CA VAL A 724 -49.18 -0.54 -0.21
C VAL A 724 -48.21 -1.25 0.74
N PRO A 725 -48.36 -2.57 0.98
CA PRO A 725 -47.37 -3.33 1.72
C PRO A 725 -46.04 -3.36 0.95
N VAL A 726 -44.93 -3.19 1.65
CA VAL A 726 -43.59 -3.21 1.03
C VAL A 726 -42.77 -4.36 1.59
N ASP A 727 -42.12 -5.08 0.69
CA ASP A 727 -41.20 -6.16 1.03
C ASP A 727 -40.11 -5.71 2.00
N LYS A 728 -39.80 -6.57 2.98
CA LYS A 728 -38.83 -6.27 4.04
C LYS A 728 -37.48 -5.79 3.50
N SER A 729 -37.02 -6.35 2.37
CA SER A 729 -35.77 -5.98 1.71
C SER A 729 -35.78 -4.58 1.08
N LEU A 730 -36.95 -4.03 0.73
CA LEU A 730 -37.11 -2.74 0.05
C LEU A 730 -37.46 -1.59 1.00
N ARG A 731 -37.99 -1.87 2.21
CA ARG A 731 -38.45 -0.84 3.16
C ARG A 731 -37.42 0.24 3.45
N ALA A 732 -36.17 -0.16 3.74
CA ALA A 732 -35.09 0.79 4.02
C ALA A 732 -34.79 1.68 2.80
N LEU A 733 -34.79 1.10 1.60
CA LEU A 733 -34.55 1.83 0.36
C LEU A 733 -35.67 2.82 0.04
N VAL A 734 -36.94 2.38 0.13
CA VAL A 734 -38.10 3.26 -0.08
C VAL A 734 -38.08 4.43 0.90
N ARG A 735 -37.86 4.16 2.19
CA ARG A 735 -37.72 5.20 3.22
C ARG A 735 -36.61 6.20 2.89
N SER A 736 -35.44 5.70 2.48
CA SER A 736 -34.25 6.51 2.23
C SER A 736 -34.36 7.50 1.06
N ILE A 737 -35.34 7.31 0.16
CA ILE A 737 -35.51 8.12 -1.05
C ILE A 737 -36.89 8.80 -1.11
N ALA A 738 -37.98 8.06 -0.88
CA ALA A 738 -39.33 8.59 -1.02
C ALA A 738 -39.68 9.60 0.09
N ASN A 739 -39.22 9.37 1.34
CA ASN A 739 -39.48 10.32 2.43
C ASN A 739 -38.75 11.66 2.20
N PRO A 740 -37.43 11.70 1.91
CA PRO A 740 -36.74 12.97 1.64
C PRO A 740 -37.30 13.71 0.41
N LEU A 741 -37.79 12.99 -0.62
CA LEU A 741 -38.46 13.59 -1.78
C LEU A 741 -39.91 13.99 -1.51
N LYS A 742 -40.47 13.75 -0.32
CA LYS A 742 -41.88 14.04 0.00
C LYS A 742 -42.88 13.33 -0.93
N LEU A 743 -42.52 12.16 -1.44
CA LEU A 743 -43.41 11.32 -2.24
C LEU A 743 -44.42 10.56 -1.37
N GLY A 744 -44.05 10.32 -0.11
CA GLY A 744 -44.87 9.63 0.88
C GLY A 744 -44.07 9.28 2.12
N GLU A 745 -44.66 8.50 3.01
CA GLU A 745 -44.06 8.11 4.28
C GLU A 745 -43.92 6.59 4.38
N MET A 746 -42.69 6.14 4.63
CA MET A 746 -42.35 4.82 5.15
C MET A 746 -41.76 5.00 6.56
N GLY A 747 -42.50 4.58 7.59
CA GLY A 747 -42.00 4.55 8.97
C GLY A 747 -40.90 3.50 9.18
N LEU A 748 -40.07 3.66 10.22
CA LEU A 748 -38.94 2.76 10.49
C LEU A 748 -39.36 1.29 10.69
N ASP A 749 -40.47 1.07 11.39
CA ASP A 749 -41.05 -0.26 11.65
C ASP A 749 -42.35 -0.50 10.86
N ALA A 750 -42.70 0.40 9.94
CA ALA A 750 -43.92 0.26 9.15
C ALA A 750 -43.77 -0.82 8.08
N THR A 751 -44.83 -1.59 7.86
CA THR A 751 -44.89 -2.60 6.79
C THR A 751 -45.49 -2.06 5.50
N HIS A 752 -46.10 -0.86 5.55
CA HIS A 752 -46.77 -0.24 4.43
C HIS A 752 -46.16 1.12 4.12
N PHE A 753 -46.03 1.43 2.83
CA PHE A 753 -45.76 2.79 2.35
C PHE A 753 -47.08 3.53 2.18
N VAL A 754 -47.13 4.78 2.65
CA VAL A 754 -48.30 5.66 2.51
C VAL A 754 -47.96 6.77 1.54
N LEU A 755 -48.70 6.86 0.44
CA LEU A 755 -48.48 7.87 -0.59
C LEU A 755 -48.81 9.28 -0.08
N GLY A 756 -47.88 10.22 -0.28
CA GLY A 756 -48.03 11.62 0.12
C GLY A 756 -48.68 12.48 -0.94
N HIS A 757 -49.28 13.61 -0.54
CA HIS A 757 -49.95 14.54 -1.45
C HIS A 757 -49.19 15.84 -1.70
N HIS A 758 -47.96 15.98 -1.19
CA HIS A 758 -47.19 17.22 -1.25
C HIS A 758 -47.08 17.78 -2.68
N TRP A 759 -46.56 16.98 -3.62
CA TRP A 759 -46.35 17.41 -5.00
C TRP A 759 -47.65 17.64 -5.76
N ARG A 760 -48.67 16.81 -5.51
CA ARG A 760 -50.02 17.02 -6.04
C ARG A 760 -50.58 18.39 -5.65
N THR A 761 -50.56 18.70 -4.35
CA THR A 761 -51.03 20.00 -3.85
C THR A 761 -50.16 21.15 -4.36
N HIS A 762 -48.83 20.98 -4.35
CA HIS A 762 -47.89 22.01 -4.76
C HIS A 762 -48.03 22.39 -6.24
N PHE A 763 -47.98 21.42 -7.15
CA PHE A 763 -48.08 21.68 -8.59
C PHE A 763 -49.48 22.17 -9.00
N THR A 764 -50.55 21.63 -8.40
CA THR A 764 -51.92 22.10 -8.69
C THR A 764 -52.10 23.57 -8.26
N ARG A 765 -51.58 23.93 -7.09
CA ARG A 765 -51.59 25.33 -6.62
C ARG A 765 -50.80 26.24 -7.57
N LYS A 766 -49.57 25.86 -7.93
CA LYS A 766 -48.72 26.65 -8.84
C LYS A 766 -49.31 26.82 -10.23
N ALA A 767 -49.94 25.78 -10.79
CA ALA A 767 -50.65 25.88 -12.06
C ALA A 767 -51.84 26.84 -11.98
N THR A 768 -52.59 26.83 -10.85
CA THR A 768 -53.70 27.76 -10.62
C THR A 768 -53.21 29.21 -10.46
N GLU A 769 -52.12 29.43 -9.73
CA GLU A 769 -51.52 30.76 -9.52
C GLU A 769 -50.98 31.38 -10.82
N THR A 770 -50.39 30.57 -11.71
CA THR A 770 -49.72 31.05 -12.93
C THR A 770 -50.62 31.03 -14.16
N GLY A 771 -51.74 30.30 -14.14
CA GLY A 771 -52.56 30.03 -15.32
C GLY A 771 -51.83 29.26 -16.42
N ALA A 772 -50.65 28.71 -16.14
CA ALA A 772 -49.81 28.03 -17.11
C ALA A 772 -50.23 26.57 -17.32
N ALA A 773 -50.04 26.07 -18.55
CA ALA A 773 -50.16 24.65 -18.83
C ALA A 773 -49.14 23.84 -18.01
N MET A 774 -49.49 22.61 -17.63
CA MET A 774 -48.61 21.73 -16.86
C MET A 774 -47.55 21.07 -17.75
N GLU A 775 -46.60 21.85 -18.22
CA GLU A 775 -45.44 21.39 -18.97
C GLU A 775 -44.30 20.93 -18.04
N VAL A 776 -43.54 19.91 -18.45
CA VAL A 776 -42.43 19.35 -17.67
C VAL A 776 -41.38 20.41 -17.31
N ARG A 777 -41.04 21.30 -18.25
CA ARG A 777 -40.14 22.45 -17.97
C ARG A 777 -40.62 23.28 -16.78
N GLN A 778 -41.92 23.53 -16.73
CA GLN A 778 -42.54 24.34 -15.69
C GLN A 778 -42.60 23.58 -14.35
N LEU A 779 -42.88 22.28 -14.38
CA LEU A 779 -42.82 21.42 -13.19
C LEU A 779 -41.41 21.39 -12.57
N ARG A 780 -40.36 21.25 -13.40
CA ARG A 780 -38.96 21.31 -12.93
C ARG A 780 -38.61 22.65 -12.27
N ARG A 781 -39.11 23.76 -12.83
CA ARG A 781 -38.97 25.08 -12.22
C ARG A 781 -39.66 25.12 -10.85
N TRP A 782 -40.89 24.61 -10.76
CA TRP A 782 -41.64 24.60 -9.50
C TRP A 782 -41.06 23.66 -8.44
N ILE A 783 -40.36 22.57 -8.80
CA ILE A 783 -39.59 21.74 -7.85
C ILE A 783 -38.59 22.59 -7.05
N ASN A 784 -38.05 23.64 -7.66
CA ASN A 784 -37.08 24.53 -7.05
C ASN A 784 -37.73 25.76 -6.36
N GLU A 785 -39.04 25.77 -6.19
CA GLU A 785 -39.79 26.82 -5.48
C GLU A 785 -40.43 26.26 -4.19
N PRO A 786 -40.43 26.99 -3.06
CA PRO A 786 -39.92 28.36 -2.87
C PRO A 786 -38.40 28.44 -2.71
N LYS A 787 -37.73 27.31 -2.47
CA LYS A 787 -36.28 27.22 -2.30
C LYS A 787 -35.73 26.15 -3.25
N PRO A 788 -34.60 26.40 -3.92
CA PRO A 788 -34.03 25.41 -4.83
C PRO A 788 -33.66 24.11 -4.13
N MET A 789 -33.98 22.99 -4.77
CA MET A 789 -33.66 21.63 -4.29
C MET A 789 -32.47 21.03 -5.05
N GLY A 790 -32.22 21.45 -6.29
CA GLY A 790 -31.09 20.96 -7.09
C GLY A 790 -31.12 19.46 -7.35
N LEU A 791 -32.31 18.88 -7.53
CA LEU A 791 -32.43 17.43 -7.70
C LEU A 791 -31.73 16.95 -8.98
N PRO A 792 -31.07 15.78 -8.96
CA PRO A 792 -30.67 15.10 -10.20
C PRO A 792 -31.89 14.88 -11.11
N LYS A 793 -31.71 14.89 -12.44
CA LYS A 793 -32.81 14.75 -13.41
C LYS A 793 -33.67 13.52 -13.16
N GLU A 794 -33.06 12.39 -12.82
CA GLU A 794 -33.80 11.15 -12.54
C GLU A 794 -34.67 11.26 -11.28
N ALA A 795 -34.25 12.03 -10.27
CA ALA A 795 -35.06 12.30 -9.09
C ALA A 795 -36.21 13.27 -9.40
N GLU A 796 -35.98 14.28 -10.26
CA GLU A 796 -37.07 15.12 -10.79
C GLU A 796 -38.08 14.28 -11.59
N HIS A 797 -37.61 13.36 -12.43
CA HIS A 797 -38.47 12.45 -13.20
C HIS A 797 -39.33 11.61 -12.26
N LEU A 798 -38.77 11.08 -11.17
CA LEU A 798 -39.53 10.33 -10.17
C LEU A 798 -40.67 11.18 -9.57
N VAL A 799 -40.40 12.43 -9.20
CA VAL A 799 -41.42 13.38 -8.70
C VAL A 799 -42.52 13.62 -9.74
N ILE A 800 -42.14 13.89 -10.98
CA ILE A 800 -43.06 14.22 -12.08
C ILE A 800 -43.92 13.01 -12.47
N LEU A 801 -43.33 11.82 -12.57
CA LEU A 801 -44.04 10.57 -12.86
C LEU A 801 -45.03 10.23 -11.74
N THR A 802 -44.61 10.42 -10.48
CA THR A 802 -45.50 10.23 -9.32
C THR A 802 -46.70 11.17 -9.40
N PHE A 803 -46.47 12.46 -9.68
CA PHE A 803 -47.53 13.44 -9.83
C PHE A 803 -48.51 13.10 -10.98
N ALA A 804 -47.98 12.69 -12.13
CA ALA A 804 -48.80 12.29 -13.28
C ALA A 804 -49.72 11.11 -12.92
N GLN A 805 -49.19 10.11 -12.21
CA GLN A 805 -49.98 8.96 -11.76
C GLN A 805 -51.04 9.35 -10.73
N GLN A 806 -50.69 10.19 -9.75
CA GLN A 806 -51.63 10.66 -8.71
C GLN A 806 -52.81 11.49 -9.24
N THR A 807 -52.65 12.09 -10.42
CA THR A 807 -53.64 12.99 -11.02
C THR A 807 -54.22 12.47 -12.32
N ASN A 808 -53.97 11.20 -12.66
CA ASN A 808 -54.43 10.55 -13.89
C ASN A 808 -54.05 11.35 -15.15
N ARG A 809 -52.81 11.84 -15.22
CA ARG A 809 -52.28 12.61 -16.35
C ARG A 809 -51.36 11.75 -17.23
N SER A 810 -51.45 11.98 -18.54
CA SER A 810 -50.57 11.42 -19.56
C SER A 810 -49.70 12.50 -20.19
N PHE A 811 -48.54 12.09 -20.70
CA PHE A 811 -47.57 12.98 -21.33
C PHE A 811 -47.86 13.07 -22.83
N PHE A 812 -47.80 14.29 -23.38
CA PHE A 812 -47.96 14.56 -24.80
C PHE A 812 -46.83 15.47 -25.31
N ILE A 813 -46.34 15.22 -26.52
CA ILE A 813 -45.43 16.11 -27.25
C ILE A 813 -46.07 16.44 -28.59
N HIS A 814 -46.23 17.73 -28.89
CA HIS A 814 -46.88 18.22 -30.12
C HIS A 814 -48.25 17.56 -30.40
N GLY A 815 -49.01 17.25 -29.34
CA GLY A 815 -50.33 16.62 -29.44
C GLY A 815 -50.34 15.09 -29.58
N ALA A 816 -49.18 14.45 -29.77
CA ALA A 816 -49.06 12.99 -29.77
C ALA A 816 -48.71 12.46 -28.37
N PRO A 817 -49.22 11.29 -27.97
CA PRO A 817 -48.86 10.69 -26.69
C PRO A 817 -47.39 10.30 -26.62
N PHE A 818 -46.77 10.51 -25.46
CA PHE A 818 -45.37 10.20 -25.20
C PHE A 818 -45.24 9.27 -23.99
N GLU A 819 -44.45 8.21 -24.12
CA GLU A 819 -44.18 7.28 -23.04
C GLU A 819 -43.02 7.79 -22.17
N ALA A 820 -43.35 8.50 -21.10
CA ALA A 820 -42.37 9.02 -20.15
C ALA A 820 -41.79 7.89 -19.28
N THR A 821 -40.47 7.88 -19.14
CA THR A 821 -39.75 6.91 -18.30
C THR A 821 -38.84 7.65 -17.33
N LEU A 822 -38.37 6.95 -16.28
CA LEU A 822 -37.45 7.53 -15.30
C LEU A 822 -36.15 8.08 -15.95
N THR A 823 -35.74 7.56 -17.11
CA THR A 823 -34.56 8.02 -17.84
C THR A 823 -34.86 9.11 -18.86
N ASN A 824 -36.12 9.24 -19.31
CA ASN A 824 -36.48 10.16 -20.38
C ASN A 824 -37.83 10.81 -20.13
N VAL A 825 -37.79 12.07 -19.69
CA VAL A 825 -38.94 12.98 -19.59
C VAL A 825 -38.54 14.34 -20.22
N PRO A 826 -38.81 14.55 -21.51
CA PRO A 826 -38.48 15.79 -22.20
C PRO A 826 -39.17 17.02 -21.62
N ASP A 827 -38.49 18.17 -21.62
CA ASP A 827 -39.02 19.46 -21.13
C ASP A 827 -40.31 19.91 -21.84
N LEU A 828 -40.44 19.57 -23.13
CA LEU A 828 -41.55 19.95 -24.00
C LEU A 828 -42.81 19.09 -23.77
N CYS A 829 -42.77 18.10 -22.88
CA CYS A 829 -43.95 17.28 -22.60
C CYS A 829 -44.99 18.09 -21.82
N GLU A 830 -46.23 18.01 -22.26
CA GLU A 830 -47.41 18.54 -21.56
C GLU A 830 -48.16 17.41 -20.83
N LEU A 831 -48.56 17.64 -19.58
CA LEU A 831 -49.33 16.68 -18.78
C LEU A 831 -50.83 16.98 -18.87
N ARG A 832 -51.58 16.10 -19.54
CA ARG A 832 -53.03 16.23 -19.74
C ARG A 832 -53.80 15.19 -18.93
N GLU A 833 -54.84 15.63 -18.23
CA GLU A 833 -55.72 14.75 -17.45
C GLU A 833 -56.54 13.83 -18.37
N GLN A 834 -56.70 12.58 -17.96
CA GLN A 834 -57.44 11.56 -18.69
C GLN A 834 -58.52 10.97 -17.80
N LYS A 835 -59.72 10.82 -18.36
CA LYS A 835 -60.82 10.11 -17.68
C LYS A 835 -60.54 8.61 -17.75
N LEU A 836 -60.34 7.98 -16.60
CA LEU A 836 -60.10 6.54 -16.54
C LEU A 836 -61.41 5.75 -16.72
N PRO A 837 -61.41 4.69 -17.55
CA PRO A 837 -62.52 3.74 -17.65
C PRO A 837 -62.60 2.85 -16.40
N GLY A 838 -63.72 2.14 -16.20
CA GLY A 838 -63.86 1.16 -15.12
C GLY A 838 -62.93 -0.06 -15.30
N GLU A 839 -62.41 -0.63 -14.20
CA GLU A 839 -61.42 -1.72 -14.22
C GLU A 839 -61.88 -2.97 -15.00
N ALA A 840 -63.13 -3.38 -14.83
CA ALA A 840 -63.68 -4.54 -15.54
C ALA A 840 -63.76 -4.31 -17.06
N ALA A 841 -64.13 -3.09 -17.48
CA ALA A 841 -64.15 -2.70 -18.89
C ALA A 841 -62.73 -2.64 -19.46
N TRP A 842 -61.77 -2.13 -18.69
CA TRP A 842 -60.37 -2.07 -19.08
C TRP A 842 -59.75 -3.46 -19.30
N ALA A 843 -59.93 -4.39 -18.35
CA ALA A 843 -59.42 -5.75 -18.47
C ALA A 843 -59.95 -6.45 -19.74
N THR A 844 -61.26 -6.30 -19.99
CA THR A 844 -61.92 -6.85 -21.19
C THR A 844 -61.40 -6.19 -22.47
N ALA A 845 -61.19 -4.88 -22.46
CA ALA A 845 -60.68 -4.15 -23.62
C ALA A 845 -59.23 -4.51 -23.97
N VAL A 846 -58.35 -4.68 -22.97
CA VAL A 846 -56.96 -5.10 -23.19
C VAL A 846 -56.91 -6.51 -23.77
N GLN A 847 -57.71 -7.44 -23.23
CA GLN A 847 -57.82 -8.79 -23.79
C GLN A 847 -58.25 -8.74 -25.27
N ARG A 848 -59.33 -8.02 -25.57
CA ARG A 848 -59.88 -7.91 -26.94
C ARG A 848 -58.97 -7.17 -27.90
N ALA A 849 -58.24 -6.16 -27.44
CA ALA A 849 -57.23 -5.50 -28.25
C ALA A 849 -56.10 -6.45 -28.63
N GLY A 850 -55.69 -7.33 -27.71
CA GLY A 850 -54.74 -8.40 -27.99
C GLY A 850 -55.27 -9.43 -28.97
N SER A 851 -56.44 -10.00 -28.72
CA SER A 851 -57.00 -11.10 -29.52
C SER A 851 -57.52 -10.68 -30.90
N ILE A 852 -58.15 -9.51 -31.02
CA ILE A 852 -58.77 -9.04 -32.27
C ILE A 852 -57.83 -8.16 -33.10
N PHE A 853 -57.02 -7.31 -32.46
CA PHE A 853 -56.19 -6.31 -33.16
C PHE A 853 -54.68 -6.61 -33.11
N GLY A 854 -54.25 -7.62 -32.35
CA GLY A 854 -52.83 -7.92 -32.13
C GLY A 854 -52.10 -6.80 -31.39
N VAL A 855 -52.80 -6.02 -30.58
CA VAL A 855 -52.24 -4.90 -29.79
C VAL A 855 -52.03 -5.35 -28.35
N ALA A 856 -50.77 -5.47 -27.94
CA ALA A 856 -50.40 -5.87 -26.59
C ALA A 856 -50.04 -4.64 -25.74
N ILE A 857 -50.80 -4.41 -24.68
CA ILE A 857 -50.58 -3.31 -23.72
C ILE A 857 -50.65 -3.86 -22.29
N SER A 858 -49.96 -3.19 -21.37
CA SER A 858 -49.98 -3.53 -19.95
C SER A 858 -51.43 -3.55 -19.40
N PRO A 859 -51.81 -4.57 -18.62
CA PRO A 859 -53.16 -4.68 -18.03
C PRO A 859 -53.42 -3.65 -16.93
N LEU A 860 -52.42 -2.87 -16.53
CA LEU A 860 -52.54 -1.88 -15.47
C LEU A 860 -53.38 -0.68 -15.94
N LEU A 861 -54.47 -0.37 -15.23
CA LEU A 861 -55.32 0.77 -15.54
C LEU A 861 -54.62 2.08 -15.13
N ASN A 862 -54.18 2.85 -16.12
CA ASN A 862 -53.70 4.22 -15.93
C ASN A 862 -53.88 5.02 -17.22
N ALA A 863 -53.76 6.34 -17.09
CA ALA A 863 -53.99 7.29 -18.17
C ALA A 863 -53.10 7.01 -19.40
N ALA A 864 -51.83 6.64 -19.20
CA ALA A 864 -50.89 6.42 -20.29
C ALA A 864 -51.24 5.16 -21.09
N ASN A 865 -51.59 4.07 -20.40
CA ASN A 865 -51.98 2.82 -21.03
C ASN A 865 -53.29 2.98 -21.82
N VAL A 866 -54.27 3.73 -21.28
CA VAL A 866 -55.53 4.02 -21.98
C VAL A 866 -55.26 4.75 -23.29
N VAL A 867 -54.43 5.81 -23.25
CA VAL A 867 -54.09 6.58 -24.47
C VAL A 867 -53.31 5.74 -25.48
N SER A 868 -52.36 4.91 -25.03
CA SER A 868 -51.60 4.01 -25.90
C SER A 868 -52.50 2.98 -26.58
N LEU A 869 -53.46 2.40 -25.84
CA LEU A 869 -54.46 1.47 -26.37
C LEU A 869 -55.31 2.13 -27.44
N THR A 870 -55.86 3.31 -27.12
CA THR A 870 -56.70 4.06 -28.06
C THR A 870 -55.95 4.40 -29.35
N SER A 871 -54.70 4.86 -29.25
CA SER A 871 -53.87 5.20 -30.40
C SER A 871 -53.56 3.98 -31.29
N GLN A 872 -53.08 2.88 -30.70
CA GLN A 872 -52.68 1.68 -31.44
C GLN A 872 -53.88 0.97 -32.08
N VAL A 873 -55.01 0.87 -31.37
CA VAL A 873 -56.24 0.26 -31.90
C VAL A 873 -56.82 1.10 -33.03
N LYS A 874 -56.88 2.44 -32.89
CA LYS A 874 -57.35 3.32 -33.99
C LYS A 874 -56.50 3.18 -35.25
N LYS A 875 -55.17 3.08 -35.09
CA LYS A 875 -54.26 2.85 -36.22
C LYS A 875 -54.59 1.55 -36.94
N ARG A 876 -54.70 0.43 -36.20
CA ARG A 876 -55.08 -0.88 -36.76
C ARG A 876 -56.45 -0.86 -37.43
N THR A 877 -57.42 -0.17 -36.82
CA THR A 877 -58.76 -0.02 -37.39
C THR A 877 -58.73 0.67 -38.75
N THR A 878 -57.93 1.73 -38.88
CA THR A 878 -57.79 2.50 -40.12
C THR A 878 -57.15 1.66 -41.23
N GLU A 879 -56.17 0.82 -40.89
CA GLU A 879 -55.48 -0.08 -41.83
C GLU A 879 -56.39 -1.24 -42.32
N ALA A 880 -57.23 -1.81 -41.44
CA ALA A 880 -58.00 -3.01 -41.76
C ALA A 880 -59.38 -2.75 -42.41
N LYS A 881 -59.99 -1.58 -42.18
CA LYS A 881 -61.39 -1.31 -42.52
C LYS A 881 -61.76 -1.59 -43.98
N SER A 882 -61.01 -1.01 -44.93
CA SER A 882 -61.33 -1.13 -46.36
C SER A 882 -61.27 -2.59 -46.83
N ASN A 883 -60.30 -3.35 -46.32
CA ASN A 883 -60.12 -4.76 -46.63
C ASN A 883 -61.26 -5.61 -46.04
N CYS A 884 -61.68 -5.36 -44.80
CA CYS A 884 -62.82 -6.03 -44.16
C CYS A 884 -64.13 -5.74 -44.89
N GLN A 885 -64.32 -4.49 -45.36
CA GLN A 885 -65.49 -4.09 -46.13
C GLN A 885 -65.58 -4.85 -47.47
N SER A 886 -64.48 -4.89 -48.22
CA SER A 886 -64.38 -5.64 -49.48
C SER A 886 -64.62 -7.14 -49.26
N TYR A 887 -64.04 -7.70 -48.20
CA TYR A 887 -64.23 -9.12 -47.85
C TYR A 887 -65.69 -9.46 -47.56
N CYS A 888 -66.37 -8.63 -46.74
CA CYS A 888 -67.79 -8.81 -46.44
C CYS A 888 -68.66 -8.76 -47.71
N GLN A 889 -68.36 -7.82 -48.62
CA GLN A 889 -69.12 -7.69 -49.86
C GLN A 889 -68.92 -8.92 -50.76
N LYS A 890 -67.67 -9.34 -50.97
CA LYS A 890 -67.34 -10.49 -51.82
C LYS A 890 -67.91 -11.80 -51.28
N LEU A 891 -67.87 -12.00 -49.96
CA LEU A 891 -68.55 -13.13 -49.34
C LEU A 891 -70.05 -13.10 -49.65
N ARG A 892 -70.72 -11.96 -49.45
CA ARG A 892 -72.14 -11.82 -49.73
C ARG A 892 -72.49 -12.18 -51.19
N ASP A 893 -71.72 -11.65 -52.14
CA ASP A 893 -71.90 -11.92 -53.57
C ASP A 893 -71.80 -13.44 -53.87
N HIS A 894 -70.86 -14.15 -53.24
CA HIS A 894 -70.70 -15.60 -53.42
C HIS A 894 -71.77 -16.44 -52.71
N PHE A 895 -72.25 -16.02 -51.55
CA PHE A 895 -73.37 -16.67 -50.88
C PHE A 895 -74.65 -16.56 -51.72
N GLU A 896 -74.93 -15.38 -52.29
CA GLU A 896 -76.07 -15.16 -53.20
C GLU A 896 -75.93 -16.02 -54.46
N ARG A 897 -74.75 -16.04 -55.09
CA ARG A 897 -74.47 -16.83 -56.31
C ARG A 897 -74.66 -18.34 -56.10
N LEU A 898 -74.37 -18.85 -54.90
CA LEU A 898 -74.49 -20.29 -54.57
C LEU A 898 -75.81 -20.66 -53.88
N GLY A 899 -76.73 -19.71 -53.69
CA GLY A 899 -78.01 -19.95 -53.01
C GLY A 899 -77.86 -20.35 -51.54
N LEU A 900 -76.78 -19.93 -50.88
CA LEU A 900 -76.51 -20.20 -49.47
C LEU A 900 -77.07 -19.05 -48.61
N ASP A 901 -77.67 -19.38 -47.46
CA ASP A 901 -78.13 -18.37 -46.50
C ASP A 901 -76.94 -17.75 -45.74
N PRO A 902 -76.62 -16.45 -45.93
CA PRO A 902 -75.52 -15.79 -45.25
C PRO A 902 -75.70 -15.69 -43.73
N ALA A 903 -76.95 -15.70 -43.24
CA ALA A 903 -77.23 -15.55 -41.80
C ALA A 903 -76.84 -16.82 -41.01
N SER A 904 -76.88 -17.97 -41.67
CA SER A 904 -76.52 -19.28 -41.10
C SER A 904 -75.01 -19.58 -41.07
N ALA A 905 -74.18 -18.69 -41.64
CA ALA A 905 -72.75 -18.91 -41.82
C ALA A 905 -71.88 -18.14 -40.81
N ASP A 906 -71.08 -18.86 -40.05
CA ASP A 906 -70.15 -18.30 -39.06
C ASP A 906 -69.11 -17.38 -39.69
N ARG A 907 -68.63 -17.69 -40.91
CA ARG A 907 -67.72 -16.81 -41.66
C ARG A 907 -68.33 -15.44 -41.95
N MET A 908 -69.59 -15.40 -42.40
CA MET A 908 -70.29 -14.15 -42.71
C MET A 908 -70.62 -13.39 -41.43
N ARG A 909 -71.08 -14.07 -40.37
CA ARG A 909 -71.35 -13.47 -39.06
C ARG A 909 -70.10 -12.83 -38.46
N THR A 910 -68.95 -13.51 -38.55
CA THR A 910 -67.64 -13.00 -38.11
C THR A 910 -67.22 -11.77 -38.89
N ALA A 911 -67.33 -11.82 -40.23
CA ALA A 911 -66.92 -10.72 -41.09
C ALA A 911 -67.76 -9.45 -40.83
N VAL A 912 -69.09 -9.61 -40.73
CA VAL A 912 -70.01 -8.50 -40.43
C VAL A 912 -69.77 -7.92 -39.04
N ALA A 913 -69.63 -8.75 -38.01
CA ALA A 913 -69.35 -8.28 -36.64
C ALA A 913 -68.01 -7.53 -36.55
N THR A 914 -66.98 -8.02 -37.26
CA THR A 914 -65.68 -7.37 -37.35
C THR A 914 -65.79 -6.00 -38.02
N LEU A 915 -66.45 -5.92 -39.18
CA LEU A 915 -66.64 -4.65 -39.89
C LEU A 915 -67.41 -3.62 -39.03
N GLN A 916 -68.48 -4.04 -38.37
CA GLN A 916 -69.26 -3.17 -37.46
C GLN A 916 -68.42 -2.65 -36.29
N LEU A 917 -67.54 -3.50 -35.71
CA LEU A 917 -66.63 -3.07 -34.65
C LEU A 917 -65.65 -2.00 -35.16
N LEU A 918 -65.05 -2.21 -36.34
CA LEU A 918 -64.15 -1.25 -36.96
C LEU A 918 -64.84 0.10 -37.25
N GLU A 919 -66.07 0.06 -37.74
CA GLU A 919 -66.87 1.27 -37.99
C GLU A 919 -67.19 2.04 -36.70
N ARG A 920 -67.61 1.34 -35.63
CA ARG A 920 -67.88 1.96 -34.33
C ARG A 920 -66.64 2.62 -33.74
N ILE A 921 -65.48 1.96 -33.82
CA ILE A 921 -64.21 2.52 -33.32
C ILE A 921 -63.81 3.78 -34.11
N GLN A 922 -64.06 3.82 -35.42
CA GLN A 922 -63.69 4.97 -36.24
C GLN A 922 -64.62 6.17 -36.06
N GLN A 923 -65.91 5.93 -35.85
CA GLN A 923 -66.93 6.97 -35.67
C GLN A 923 -67.02 7.49 -34.23
N GLY A 924 -66.58 6.69 -33.24
CA GLY A 924 -66.67 7.03 -31.82
C GLY A 924 -65.64 8.07 -31.35
N PRO A 925 -65.98 8.86 -30.31
CA PRO A 925 -65.01 9.73 -29.64
C PRO A 925 -63.90 8.93 -28.94
N GLU A 926 -62.71 9.52 -28.78
CA GLU A 926 -61.51 8.82 -28.25
C GLU A 926 -61.72 8.18 -26.88
N ASP A 927 -62.45 8.86 -26.00
CA ASP A 927 -62.69 8.43 -24.63
C ASP A 927 -63.63 7.22 -24.54
N SER A 928 -64.34 6.88 -25.63
CA SER A 928 -65.31 5.78 -25.67
C SER A 928 -64.73 4.46 -26.20
N LEU A 929 -63.47 4.45 -26.64
CA LEU A 929 -62.88 3.28 -27.30
C LEU A 929 -62.81 2.06 -26.38
N VAL A 930 -62.44 2.27 -25.11
CA VAL A 930 -62.36 1.17 -24.11
C VAL A 930 -63.73 0.54 -23.88
N GLU A 931 -64.78 1.36 -23.73
CA GLU A 931 -66.16 0.88 -23.58
C GLU A 931 -66.65 0.19 -24.86
N THR A 932 -66.28 0.70 -26.04
CA THR A 932 -66.60 0.11 -27.34
C THR A 932 -65.96 -1.27 -27.50
N LEU A 933 -64.70 -1.44 -27.10
CA LEU A 933 -64.02 -2.74 -27.10
C LEU A 933 -64.65 -3.68 -26.07
N ALA A 934 -64.90 -3.22 -24.84
CA ALA A 934 -65.47 -4.03 -23.77
C ALA A 934 -66.89 -4.52 -24.07
N SER A 935 -67.68 -3.72 -24.78
CA SER A 935 -69.07 -4.03 -25.18
C SER A 935 -69.20 -4.56 -26.62
N ALA A 936 -68.09 -4.77 -27.34
CA ALA A 936 -68.09 -5.32 -28.68
C ALA A 936 -68.82 -6.67 -28.74
N ALA A 937 -69.64 -6.87 -29.78
CA ALA A 937 -70.34 -8.12 -30.01
C ALA A 937 -69.38 -9.15 -30.62
N ILE A 938 -69.13 -10.25 -29.90
CA ILE A 938 -68.34 -11.39 -30.38
C ILE A 938 -69.30 -12.41 -30.99
N ALA A 939 -69.40 -12.45 -32.32
CA ALA A 939 -70.41 -13.28 -33.00
C ALA A 939 -70.08 -14.78 -32.98
N THR A 940 -68.80 -15.14 -33.06
CA THR A 940 -68.28 -16.52 -33.09
C THR A 940 -67.18 -16.68 -32.03
N SER A 941 -66.00 -16.11 -32.27
CA SER A 941 -64.88 -16.07 -31.32
C SER A 941 -64.01 -14.83 -31.55
N GLU A 942 -63.27 -14.42 -30.51
CA GLU A 942 -62.30 -13.31 -30.63
C GLU A 942 -61.18 -13.63 -31.63
N ALA A 943 -60.72 -14.90 -31.67
CA ALA A 943 -59.70 -15.37 -32.59
C ALA A 943 -60.17 -15.29 -34.07
N ALA A 944 -61.42 -15.69 -34.35
CA ALA A 944 -61.98 -15.59 -35.70
C ALA A 944 -62.11 -14.13 -36.17
N MET A 945 -62.48 -13.21 -35.26
CA MET A 945 -62.48 -11.78 -35.56
C MET A 945 -61.05 -11.25 -35.80
N GLY A 946 -60.06 -11.71 -35.04
CA GLY A 946 -58.64 -11.37 -35.27
C GLY A 946 -58.08 -11.86 -36.60
N GLU A 947 -58.43 -13.08 -37.00
CA GLU A 947 -58.14 -13.62 -38.34
C GLU A 947 -58.81 -12.76 -39.43
N CYS A 948 -60.05 -12.33 -39.21
CA CYS A 948 -60.74 -11.44 -40.13
C CYS A 948 -60.04 -10.08 -40.27
N VAL A 949 -59.63 -9.44 -39.17
CA VAL A 949 -58.91 -8.16 -39.18
C VAL A 949 -57.56 -8.29 -39.91
N SER A 950 -56.85 -9.40 -39.69
CA SER A 950 -55.51 -9.61 -40.23
C SER A 950 -55.50 -10.06 -41.70
N ASN A 951 -56.46 -10.90 -42.09
CA ASN A 951 -56.44 -11.62 -43.37
C ASN A 951 -57.55 -11.24 -44.35
N SER A 952 -58.42 -10.27 -44.05
CA SER A 952 -59.52 -9.89 -44.97
C SER A 952 -59.06 -9.54 -46.39
N GLY A 953 -57.89 -8.91 -46.55
CA GLY A 953 -57.31 -8.59 -47.87
C GLY A 953 -56.93 -9.86 -48.65
N PRO A 954 -56.02 -10.71 -48.12
CA PRO A 954 -55.70 -12.01 -48.71
C PRO A 954 -56.94 -12.89 -48.99
N LEU A 955 -57.88 -12.96 -48.06
CA LEU A 955 -59.09 -13.77 -48.20
C LEU A 955 -60.00 -13.26 -49.32
N THR A 956 -60.09 -11.94 -49.50
CA THR A 956 -60.75 -11.34 -50.66
C THR A 956 -60.08 -11.78 -51.96
N GLY A 957 -58.74 -11.75 -52.01
CA GLY A 957 -57.97 -12.22 -53.16
C GLY A 957 -58.16 -13.71 -53.44
N VAL A 958 -58.33 -14.55 -52.41
CA VAL A 958 -58.65 -15.98 -52.56
C VAL A 958 -60.02 -16.17 -53.21
N LEU A 959 -61.04 -15.44 -52.75
CA LEU A 959 -62.38 -15.50 -53.32
C LEU A 959 -62.37 -15.07 -54.80
N ASP A 960 -61.65 -14.00 -55.12
CA ASP A 960 -61.52 -13.48 -56.49
C ASP A 960 -60.73 -14.41 -57.42
N ALA A 961 -59.66 -15.04 -56.93
CA ALA A 961 -58.82 -15.95 -57.71
C ALA A 961 -59.42 -17.35 -57.89
N THR A 962 -60.45 -17.69 -57.11
CA THR A 962 -61.12 -18.97 -57.22
C THR A 962 -61.95 -18.99 -58.51
N ASN A 963 -61.66 -19.90 -59.43
CA ASN A 963 -62.48 -20.17 -60.61
C ASN A 963 -63.80 -20.86 -60.21
N TRP A 964 -64.83 -20.05 -59.96
CA TRP A 964 -66.16 -20.49 -59.57
C TRP A 964 -66.93 -21.19 -60.69
N GLU A 965 -66.60 -20.93 -61.96
CA GLU A 965 -67.24 -21.57 -63.12
C GLU A 965 -67.00 -23.09 -63.14
N LEU A 966 -65.89 -23.56 -62.55
CA LEU A 966 -65.64 -24.99 -62.36
C LEU A 966 -66.67 -25.64 -61.45
N PHE A 967 -67.07 -24.97 -60.36
CA PHE A 967 -68.08 -25.49 -59.44
C PHE A 967 -69.49 -25.42 -60.05
N GLU A 968 -69.79 -24.37 -60.81
CA GLU A 968 -71.03 -24.27 -61.58
C GLU A 968 -71.13 -25.38 -62.64
N SER A 969 -70.01 -25.69 -63.31
CA SER A 969 -69.93 -26.80 -64.27
C SER A 969 -70.14 -28.15 -63.58
N VAL A 970 -69.56 -28.35 -62.40
CA VAL A 970 -69.80 -29.55 -61.57
C VAL A 970 -71.27 -29.67 -61.17
N ALA A 971 -71.95 -28.55 -60.87
CA ALA A 971 -73.38 -28.55 -60.52
C ALA A 971 -74.31 -28.97 -61.66
N GLN A 972 -73.86 -28.88 -62.92
CA GLN A 972 -74.63 -29.29 -64.09
C GLN A 972 -74.43 -30.78 -64.49
N LEU A 973 -73.56 -31.52 -63.78
CA LEU A 973 -73.31 -32.93 -64.06
C LEU A 973 -74.49 -33.81 -63.59
N GLY A 974 -75.21 -34.41 -64.56
CA GLY A 974 -76.38 -35.25 -64.31
C GLY A 974 -76.17 -36.76 -64.52
N ASP A 975 -74.93 -37.20 -64.78
CA ASP A 975 -74.58 -38.61 -65.06
C ASP A 975 -74.12 -39.36 -63.79
N GLU A 976 -73.38 -40.48 -63.95
CA GLU A 976 -72.85 -41.29 -62.83
C GLU A 976 -71.95 -40.50 -61.87
N ARG A 977 -71.51 -39.30 -62.25
CA ARG A 977 -70.67 -38.41 -61.43
C ARG A 977 -71.47 -37.49 -60.49
N ARG A 978 -72.81 -37.49 -60.58
CA ARG A 978 -73.69 -36.61 -59.81
C ARG A 978 -73.45 -36.68 -58.28
N THR A 979 -73.33 -37.88 -57.73
CA THR A 979 -73.11 -38.05 -56.27
C THR A 979 -71.77 -37.46 -55.83
N ALA A 980 -70.72 -37.60 -56.64
CA ALA A 980 -69.42 -36.99 -56.36
C ALA A 980 -69.45 -35.46 -56.54
N ALA A 981 -70.23 -34.96 -57.50
CA ALA A 981 -70.46 -33.53 -57.70
C ALA A 981 -71.17 -32.88 -56.50
N GLU A 982 -72.24 -33.51 -56.01
CA GLU A 982 -72.99 -33.07 -54.83
C GLU A 982 -72.09 -33.03 -53.58
N ALA A 983 -71.21 -34.00 -53.38
CA ALA A 983 -70.25 -34.02 -52.26
C ALA A 983 -69.22 -32.88 -52.33
N ILE A 984 -68.72 -32.53 -53.52
CA ILE A 984 -67.80 -31.41 -53.72
C ILE A 984 -68.51 -30.08 -53.43
N LEU A 985 -69.74 -29.89 -53.94
CA LEU A 985 -70.52 -28.67 -53.70
C LEU A 985 -70.91 -28.51 -52.23
N ALA A 986 -71.26 -29.59 -51.55
CA ALA A 986 -71.49 -29.58 -50.10
C ALA A 986 -70.23 -29.15 -49.32
N SER A 987 -69.05 -29.63 -49.73
CA SER A 987 -67.77 -29.24 -49.12
C SER A 987 -67.40 -27.77 -49.39
N VAL A 988 -67.74 -27.23 -50.57
CA VAL A 988 -67.58 -25.79 -50.89
C VAL A 988 -68.49 -24.96 -49.99
N ALA A 989 -69.77 -25.34 -49.86
CA ALA A 989 -70.72 -24.67 -48.99
C ALA A 989 -70.29 -24.71 -47.51
N GLU A 990 -69.79 -25.84 -47.04
CA GLU A 990 -69.24 -25.99 -45.69
C GLU A 990 -68.01 -25.12 -45.46
N THR A 991 -67.11 -25.03 -46.46
CA THR A 991 -65.93 -24.15 -46.42
C THR A 991 -66.31 -22.67 -46.30
N LEU A 992 -67.37 -22.26 -47.01
CA LEU A 992 -67.87 -20.89 -46.92
C LEU A 992 -68.64 -20.62 -45.61
N ARG A 993 -69.27 -21.63 -45.01
CA ARG A 993 -69.98 -21.49 -43.73
C ARG A 993 -69.04 -21.39 -42.53
N CYS A 994 -68.02 -22.24 -42.48
CA CYS A 994 -67.04 -22.26 -41.38
C CYS A 994 -66.17 -21.01 -41.44
N ASP A 995 -65.95 -20.34 -40.32
CA ASP A 995 -65.04 -19.19 -40.25
C ASP A 995 -63.57 -19.58 -40.51
N GLU A 996 -62.71 -18.57 -40.69
CA GLU A 996 -61.31 -18.78 -41.07
C GLU A 996 -60.50 -19.53 -40.00
N HIS A 997 -60.88 -19.39 -38.73
CA HIS A 997 -60.20 -20.07 -37.63
C HIS A 997 -60.55 -21.56 -37.60
N ALA A 998 -61.81 -21.91 -37.89
CA ALA A 998 -62.26 -23.30 -37.97
C ALA A 998 -61.81 -24.00 -39.27
N ARG A 999 -61.84 -23.30 -40.41
CA ARG A 999 -61.42 -23.87 -41.71
C ARG A 999 -60.80 -22.80 -42.61
N VAL A 1000 -59.53 -22.97 -42.93
CA VAL A 1000 -58.76 -22.01 -43.76
C VAL A 1000 -59.28 -22.02 -45.20
N LEU A 1001 -59.74 -20.87 -45.71
CA LEU A 1001 -60.46 -20.76 -46.99
C LEU A 1001 -59.61 -21.12 -48.21
N GLY A 1002 -58.38 -20.60 -48.27
CA GLY A 1002 -57.50 -20.74 -49.43
C GLY A 1002 -57.15 -22.19 -49.79
N PRO A 1003 -56.55 -22.97 -48.87
CA PRO A 1003 -56.22 -24.37 -49.11
C PRO A 1003 -57.45 -25.21 -49.43
N ALA A 1004 -58.56 -25.00 -48.71
CA ALA A 1004 -59.79 -25.77 -48.88
C ALA A 1004 -60.40 -25.55 -50.28
N LEU A 1005 -60.52 -24.30 -50.75
CA LEU A 1005 -61.03 -24.03 -52.10
C LEU A 1005 -60.11 -24.57 -53.19
N LYS A 1006 -58.78 -24.46 -53.02
CA LYS A 1006 -57.80 -24.99 -54.00
C LYS A 1006 -57.86 -26.52 -54.13
N GLU A 1007 -58.03 -27.22 -53.01
CA GLU A 1007 -58.23 -28.67 -53.01
C GLU A 1007 -59.54 -29.03 -53.72
N LEU A 1008 -60.62 -28.33 -53.41
CA LEU A 1008 -61.94 -28.57 -54.01
C LEU A 1008 -61.95 -28.26 -55.51
N GLN A 1009 -61.26 -27.22 -55.98
CA GLN A 1009 -61.07 -26.94 -57.40
C GLN A 1009 -60.34 -28.09 -58.12
N SER A 1010 -59.30 -28.64 -57.48
CA SER A 1010 -58.54 -29.77 -58.04
C SER A 1010 -59.42 -31.03 -58.16
N LYS A 1011 -60.28 -31.28 -57.16
CA LYS A 1011 -61.27 -32.37 -57.20
C LYS A 1011 -62.34 -32.13 -58.28
N ALA A 1012 -62.86 -30.91 -58.39
CA ALA A 1012 -63.83 -30.52 -59.41
C ALA A 1012 -63.27 -30.72 -60.83
N LEU A 1013 -62.04 -30.26 -61.08
CA LEU A 1013 -61.39 -30.42 -62.39
C LEU A 1013 -61.17 -31.89 -62.78
N ARG A 1014 -60.75 -32.74 -61.82
CA ARG A 1014 -60.61 -34.19 -62.05
C ARG A 1014 -61.94 -34.85 -62.39
N LEU A 1015 -63.02 -34.45 -61.71
CA LEU A 1015 -64.35 -35.00 -61.97
C LEU A 1015 -64.87 -34.66 -63.37
N ILE A 1016 -64.59 -33.44 -63.84
CA ILE A 1016 -64.97 -32.98 -65.19
C ILE A 1016 -64.15 -33.72 -66.27
N THR A 1017 -62.86 -33.96 -66.03
CA THR A 1017 -61.90 -34.52 -67.02
C THR A 1017 -61.86 -36.05 -67.11
N ALA A 1018 -62.55 -36.78 -66.23
CA ALA A 1018 -62.49 -38.26 -66.13
C ALA A 1018 -63.00 -39.06 -67.35
N ASN A 1019 -63.38 -38.43 -68.47
CA ASN A 1019 -63.98 -39.09 -69.64
C ASN A 1019 -63.04 -39.19 -70.86
N GLN A 1020 -61.76 -39.56 -70.65
CA GLN A 1020 -60.86 -39.98 -71.75
C GLN A 1020 -60.44 -41.46 -71.57
N PRO A 1021 -60.51 -42.32 -72.63
CA PRO A 1021 -60.24 -43.75 -72.52
C PRO A 1021 -58.75 -44.05 -72.30
N ARG A 1022 -58.46 -44.95 -71.37
CA ARG A 1022 -57.13 -45.50 -71.08
C ARG A 1022 -56.89 -46.77 -71.92
N PRO A 1023 -55.74 -46.94 -72.62
CA PRO A 1023 -55.39 -48.21 -73.23
C PRO A 1023 -54.91 -49.24 -72.19
N GLU A 1024 -55.27 -50.50 -72.44
CA GLU A 1024 -55.06 -51.72 -71.64
C GLU A 1024 -53.63 -52.34 -71.76
N PRO A 1025 -53.27 -53.35 -70.92
CA PRO A 1025 -51.95 -53.46 -70.26
C PRO A 1025 -51.00 -54.52 -70.84
N THR A 1026 -49.73 -54.47 -70.42
CA THR A 1026 -48.73 -55.57 -70.54
C THR A 1026 -47.70 -55.46 -69.38
N PRO A 1027 -46.97 -56.53 -68.98
CA PRO A 1027 -46.90 -56.99 -67.58
C PRO A 1027 -45.51 -56.89 -66.91
N GLU A 1028 -45.55 -56.94 -65.56
CA GLU A 1028 -44.49 -57.20 -64.54
C GLU A 1028 -43.36 -56.13 -64.38
N PRO A 1029 -42.64 -55.98 -63.22
CA PRO A 1029 -42.44 -56.89 -62.07
C PRO A 1029 -42.44 -56.13 -60.68
N PRO A 1030 -41.80 -56.59 -59.57
CA PRO A 1030 -42.34 -56.46 -58.21
C PRO A 1030 -42.06 -55.12 -57.49
N VAL A 1031 -42.79 -54.94 -56.39
CA VAL A 1031 -42.73 -53.85 -55.39
C VAL A 1031 -41.30 -53.46 -55.01
N ILE A 1032 -40.91 -52.22 -55.35
CA ILE A 1032 -39.69 -51.58 -54.84
C ILE A 1032 -40.07 -50.80 -53.59
N GLN A 1033 -39.66 -51.33 -52.44
CA GLN A 1033 -39.69 -50.64 -51.15
C GLN A 1033 -38.86 -49.34 -51.19
N PRO A 1034 -39.27 -48.28 -50.48
CA PRO A 1034 -38.50 -47.04 -50.42
C PRO A 1034 -37.12 -47.30 -49.78
N LYS A 1035 -36.10 -47.00 -50.56
CA LYS A 1035 -34.68 -47.08 -50.22
C LYS A 1035 -34.37 -46.19 -48.99
N PRO A 1036 -33.70 -46.69 -47.94
CA PRO A 1036 -33.28 -45.86 -46.79
C PRO A 1036 -32.23 -44.82 -47.21
N PRO A 1037 -32.14 -43.66 -46.51
CA PRO A 1037 -31.18 -42.61 -46.83
C PRO A 1037 -29.74 -43.12 -46.75
N ALA A 1038 -28.92 -42.67 -47.71
CA ALA A 1038 -27.54 -43.09 -47.90
C ALA A 1038 -26.67 -42.94 -46.64
N ALA A 1039 -25.86 -43.97 -46.36
CA ALA A 1039 -24.92 -44.05 -45.26
C ALA A 1039 -23.83 -42.97 -45.36
N GLN A 1040 -23.60 -42.24 -44.26
CA GLN A 1040 -22.40 -41.43 -44.06
C GLN A 1040 -21.18 -42.36 -43.86
N PRO A 1041 -20.03 -42.11 -44.51
CA PRO A 1041 -18.86 -42.96 -44.33
C PRO A 1041 -18.34 -42.90 -42.88
N GLY A 1042 -18.15 -44.07 -42.26
CA GLY A 1042 -17.56 -44.21 -40.92
C GLY A 1042 -18.51 -44.67 -39.80
N ARG A 1043 -19.79 -44.97 -40.08
CA ARG A 1043 -20.77 -45.43 -39.07
C ARG A 1043 -21.61 -46.61 -39.55
N ARG A 1044 -21.68 -47.67 -38.75
CA ARG A 1044 -22.42 -48.90 -39.01
C ARG A 1044 -23.83 -48.78 -38.40
N LEU A 1045 -24.88 -48.96 -39.21
CA LEU A 1045 -26.26 -49.07 -38.73
C LEU A 1045 -26.39 -50.35 -37.88
N ILE A 1046 -26.88 -50.23 -36.65
CA ILE A 1046 -26.97 -51.35 -35.68
C ILE A 1046 -28.38 -51.94 -35.66
N ASP A 1047 -29.42 -51.09 -35.69
CA ASP A 1047 -30.82 -51.49 -35.73
C ASP A 1047 -31.67 -50.31 -36.27
N GLN A 1048 -32.79 -50.60 -36.96
CA GLN A 1048 -33.76 -49.62 -37.44
C GLN A 1048 -35.14 -50.27 -37.62
N GLY A 1049 -36.16 -49.72 -36.97
CA GLY A 1049 -37.54 -50.18 -37.11
C GLY A 1049 -38.54 -49.12 -36.62
N THR A 1050 -39.80 -49.26 -37.04
CA THR A 1050 -40.95 -48.47 -36.56
C THR A 1050 -41.94 -49.46 -35.94
N GLU A 1051 -42.41 -49.17 -34.73
CA GLU A 1051 -43.29 -50.07 -33.97
C GLU A 1051 -44.36 -49.22 -33.27
N ASP A 1052 -45.63 -49.58 -33.43
CA ASP A 1052 -46.76 -48.86 -32.83
C ASP A 1052 -47.10 -49.49 -31.48
N PHE A 1053 -47.18 -48.66 -30.42
CA PHE A 1053 -47.47 -49.11 -29.06
C PHE A 1053 -48.86 -48.67 -28.64
N ALA A 1054 -49.72 -49.61 -28.25
CA ALA A 1054 -51.06 -49.30 -27.74
C ALA A 1054 -51.04 -48.78 -26.29
N ALA A 1055 -49.99 -49.09 -25.52
CA ALA A 1055 -49.84 -48.65 -24.12
C ALA A 1055 -48.46 -48.01 -23.86
N VAL A 1056 -48.45 -46.95 -23.05
CA VAL A 1056 -47.23 -46.16 -22.73
C VAL A 1056 -46.17 -47.01 -22.00
N ALA A 1057 -46.58 -48.04 -21.25
CA ALA A 1057 -45.66 -48.93 -20.55
C ALA A 1057 -44.79 -49.76 -21.52
N ASP A 1058 -45.36 -50.21 -22.65
CA ASP A 1058 -44.64 -51.01 -23.64
C ASP A 1058 -43.66 -50.16 -24.47
N ALA A 1059 -44.05 -48.93 -24.77
CA ALA A 1059 -43.15 -47.94 -25.37
C ALA A 1059 -41.95 -47.64 -24.45
N LYS A 1060 -42.17 -47.55 -23.13
CA LYS A 1060 -41.09 -47.41 -22.14
C LYS A 1060 -40.16 -48.62 -22.13
N ALA A 1061 -40.70 -49.84 -22.13
CA ALA A 1061 -39.89 -51.06 -22.16
C ALA A 1061 -39.02 -51.15 -23.42
N LYS A 1062 -39.55 -50.75 -24.59
CA LYS A 1062 -38.77 -50.70 -25.84
C LYS A 1062 -37.64 -49.66 -25.77
N LEU A 1063 -37.92 -48.47 -25.24
CA LEU A 1063 -36.90 -47.43 -25.07
C LEU A 1063 -35.79 -47.87 -24.11
N GLU A 1064 -36.12 -48.60 -23.05
CA GLU A 1064 -35.17 -49.14 -22.09
C GLU A 1064 -34.30 -50.26 -22.70
N GLN A 1065 -34.90 -51.11 -23.55
CA GLN A 1065 -34.18 -52.10 -24.36
C GLN A 1065 -33.21 -51.44 -25.36
N LEU A 1066 -33.64 -50.39 -26.07
CA LEU A 1066 -32.80 -49.62 -27.00
C LEU A 1066 -31.67 -48.88 -26.25
N ALA A 1067 -31.94 -48.37 -25.04
CA ALA A 1067 -30.94 -47.74 -24.19
C ALA A 1067 -29.88 -48.76 -23.70
N GLN A 1068 -30.28 -49.99 -23.35
CA GLN A 1068 -29.35 -51.08 -23.00
C GLN A 1068 -28.48 -51.51 -24.18
N GLN A 1069 -29.02 -51.51 -25.41
CA GLN A 1069 -28.21 -51.77 -26.61
C GLN A 1069 -27.18 -50.67 -26.89
N ALA A 1070 -27.44 -49.44 -26.44
CA ALA A 1070 -26.51 -48.31 -26.56
C ALA A 1070 -25.42 -48.26 -25.46
N THR A 1071 -25.53 -49.03 -24.37
CA THR A 1071 -24.64 -48.91 -23.19
C THR A 1071 -23.41 -49.84 -23.17
N ASN A 1072 -23.21 -50.71 -24.17
CA ASN A 1072 -22.04 -51.61 -24.27
C ASN A 1072 -20.75 -50.91 -24.81
N GLY A 1073 -20.40 -49.75 -24.26
CA GLY A 1073 -19.10 -49.08 -24.51
C GLY A 1073 -18.88 -48.59 -25.95
N ARG A 1074 -19.94 -48.31 -26.71
CA ARG A 1074 -19.88 -47.78 -28.08
C ARG A 1074 -20.55 -46.40 -28.15
N GLN A 1075 -19.99 -45.44 -28.89
CA GLN A 1075 -20.66 -44.17 -29.18
C GLN A 1075 -21.82 -44.40 -30.17
N VAL A 1076 -23.05 -44.42 -29.67
CA VAL A 1076 -24.27 -44.59 -30.49
C VAL A 1076 -25.07 -43.29 -30.54
N ARG A 1077 -25.62 -42.94 -31.70
CA ARG A 1077 -26.58 -41.83 -31.87
C ARG A 1077 -27.98 -42.43 -32.10
N LEU A 1078 -28.87 -42.26 -31.13
CA LEU A 1078 -30.27 -42.68 -31.23
C LEU A 1078 -31.12 -41.50 -31.72
N THR A 1079 -31.94 -41.72 -32.75
CA THR A 1079 -32.90 -40.72 -33.26
C THR A 1079 -34.31 -41.26 -33.04
N ILE A 1080 -35.13 -40.56 -32.26
CA ILE A 1080 -36.53 -40.94 -31.98
C ILE A 1080 -37.45 -39.89 -32.61
N ALA A 1081 -38.46 -40.34 -33.36
CA ALA A 1081 -39.59 -39.52 -33.80
C ALA A 1081 -40.87 -40.11 -33.19
N TRP A 1082 -41.73 -39.28 -32.58
CA TRP A 1082 -42.96 -39.75 -31.94
C TRP A 1082 -44.18 -38.97 -32.42
N ARG A 1083 -45.33 -39.64 -32.40
CA ARG A 1083 -46.67 -39.11 -32.69
C ARG A 1083 -47.60 -39.69 -31.63
N ILE A 1084 -48.30 -38.84 -30.89
CA ILE A 1084 -49.32 -39.24 -29.91
C ILE A 1084 -50.65 -38.81 -30.50
N GLU A 1085 -51.58 -39.73 -30.62
CA GLU A 1085 -52.91 -39.50 -31.18
C GLU A 1085 -53.93 -39.92 -30.12
N GLU A 1086 -54.89 -39.06 -29.84
CA GLU A 1086 -56.03 -39.36 -28.97
C GLU A 1086 -57.27 -39.41 -29.87
N GLU A 1087 -57.98 -40.54 -29.86
CA GLU A 1087 -59.24 -40.68 -30.56
C GLU A 1087 -60.35 -40.11 -29.67
N THR A 1088 -60.87 -38.93 -29.99
CA THR A 1088 -62.10 -38.42 -29.37
C THR A 1088 -63.31 -38.99 -30.12
N GLN A 1089 -64.09 -39.83 -29.44
CA GLN A 1089 -65.36 -40.33 -29.96
C GLN A 1089 -66.37 -39.18 -30.08
N SER A 1090 -67.06 -39.15 -31.22
CA SER A 1090 -68.33 -38.45 -31.43
C SER A 1090 -69.48 -39.08 -30.65
#